data_AF-A0A336M290-F1
#
_entry.id   AF-A0A336M290-F1
#
_cell.length_a   1.000
_cell.length_b   1.000
_cell.length_c   1.000
_cell.angle_alpha   90.00
_cell.angle_beta   90.00
_cell.angle_gamma   90.00
#
_symmetry.space_group_name_H-M   'P 1'
#
loop_
_entity.id
_entity.type
_entity.pdbx_description
1 polymer ?
#
loop_
_entity_poly.entity_id
_entity_poly.type
_entity_poly.pdbx_seq_one_letter_code
_entity_poly.pdbx_strand_id
1 'polypeptide(L)'
;MKFAEHLSAHITPEWRKQYINYEEMKSMLYLAVEQSPSGDVIDPEVLTRYFAKFDEQFFHFCDNELAKINTFYSEKLAESTRKFANLRSELAEAQVEAMPEKEKARFRKPLIARTKMKFAEHLSAHITPEWRKQYINYEEMKSMLYLAVEQSPSGDVIDPEVLTRYFAKFDEQFFHFCDNELAKINTFYSEKLAESTRKFANLRSELAEAQVEAMPEKEKARFRKPLIARRKDHPVRKAQELKLAFSEFYLSLVLLQNYQNLNFTGFRKILKKHDKLLSVDFGARWRQEHVEQSHFYTNKDIDRLIAETEQIVTEIEGGNRTKAMKRLRVPPLGEHQNAWITFKVGLFSGAFFILIVAVILSALFYSHKTENFKVAVRLYRAPFLLILFLFFWAINVYGWRSSGVNHVLIFEIDPRNHLSEQHIMELAAIFGVIWSLSVLSYLYSDVLGVPAYVNPLIMYIILLAFLFNPTKTMRHEARFWTLRVVSRVVTAPFWFVNFSDFWVADQLNSIVPAFLDIEFFFCFYTTNSNMRHIDADSVCLNDKSVLRTIVALLPAWFRCAQCLRRYKDTREAFPHLANATKYATSFFVVIFSSIAYITADNYSKSTDNPWFYLWIIASIASSFYAYTWDIKMDWGLFDPKAGDNTFLQVFRRFVWNFFRLENEHLNNCGKFRAVRDISVAPMDSSDQEKIIRMMDCDDGVVNRRKTIGGKQKSVEHRVRINVEDSTEDFEL
;
A
#
# COMPACT_ATOMS: atom_id res chain seq x y z
N MET A 1 33.22 15.86 21.83
CA MET A 1 32.35 15.93 20.65
C MET A 1 31.05 16.60 21.09
N LYS A 2 30.56 17.64 20.40
CA LYS A 2 29.29 18.29 20.78
C LYS A 2 28.14 17.29 20.57
N PHE A 3 27.09 17.32 21.39
CA PHE A 3 26.02 16.31 21.32
C PHE A 3 25.40 16.16 19.93
N ALA A 4 25.24 17.26 19.19
CA ALA A 4 24.71 17.21 17.82
C ALA A 4 25.64 16.48 16.84
N GLU A 5 26.96 16.70 16.94
CA GLU A 5 27.97 15.98 16.16
C GLU A 5 27.99 14.49 16.53
N HIS A 6 27.86 14.18 17.83
CA HIS A 6 27.78 12.82 18.34
C HIS A 6 26.51 12.11 17.85
N LEU A 7 25.35 12.76 17.93
CA LEU A 7 24.08 12.24 17.43
C LEU A 7 24.16 11.99 15.93
N SER A 8 24.65 12.96 15.15
CA SER A 8 24.79 12.82 13.69
C SER A 8 25.75 11.68 13.30
N ALA A 9 26.80 11.42 14.09
CA ALA A 9 27.76 10.35 13.83
C ALA A 9 27.23 8.95 14.17
N HIS A 10 26.30 8.83 15.14
CA HIS A 10 25.82 7.55 15.67
C HIS A 10 24.40 7.18 15.21
N ILE A 11 23.74 8.05 14.44
CA ILE A 11 22.44 7.75 13.84
C ILE A 11 22.59 6.63 12.82
N THR A 12 21.73 5.61 12.92
CA THR A 12 21.53 4.61 11.87
C THR A 12 21.07 5.31 10.58
N PRO A 13 21.86 5.25 9.48
CA PRO A 13 21.60 6.04 8.27
C PRO A 13 20.17 5.87 7.71
N GLU A 14 19.65 4.65 7.77
CA GLU A 14 18.33 4.27 7.28
C GLU A 14 17.20 4.90 8.11
N TRP A 15 17.47 5.24 9.37
CA TRP A 15 16.49 5.74 10.33
C TRP A 15 16.66 7.22 10.63
N ARG A 16 17.59 7.92 9.95
CA ARG A 16 17.96 9.31 10.22
C ARG A 16 16.78 10.26 10.40
N LYS A 17 15.75 10.14 9.56
CA LYS A 17 14.54 10.99 9.60
C LYS A 17 13.65 10.74 10.83
N GLN A 18 13.80 9.58 11.47
CA GLN A 18 12.99 9.11 12.58
C GLN A 18 13.59 9.47 13.94
N TYR A 19 14.88 9.85 13.98
CA TYR A 19 15.50 10.43 15.18
C TYR A 19 14.98 11.84 15.44
N ILE A 20 15.15 12.30 16.67
CA ILE A 20 14.84 13.66 17.08
C ILE A 20 15.62 14.68 16.24
N ASN A 21 14.94 15.68 15.71
CA ASN A 21 15.55 16.75 14.93
C ASN A 21 16.20 17.79 15.85
N TYR A 22 17.29 17.36 16.50
CA TYR A 22 17.99 18.13 17.52
C TYR A 22 18.54 19.47 17.01
N GLU A 23 18.99 19.56 15.75
CA GLU A 23 19.50 20.81 15.18
C GLU A 23 18.39 21.84 14.95
N GLU A 24 17.18 21.40 14.58
CA GLU A 24 16.02 22.29 14.46
C GLU A 24 15.60 22.82 15.83
N MET A 25 15.50 21.95 16.84
CA MET A 25 15.16 22.37 18.22
C MET A 25 16.16 23.39 18.76
N LYS A 26 17.45 23.16 18.50
CA LYS A 26 18.52 24.07 18.86
C LYS A 26 18.39 25.40 18.11
N SER A 27 18.07 25.37 16.82
CA SER A 27 17.83 26.58 16.00
C SER A 27 16.62 27.37 16.50
N MET A 28 15.52 26.71 16.88
CA MET A 28 14.35 27.35 17.49
C MET A 28 14.72 28.09 18.78
N LEU A 29 15.52 27.47 19.66
CA LEU A 29 15.98 28.09 20.90
C LEU A 29 16.90 29.30 20.63
N TYR A 30 17.81 29.21 19.67
CA TYR A 30 18.67 30.34 19.30
C TYR A 30 17.86 31.50 18.75
N LEU A 31 16.93 31.25 17.82
CA LEU A 31 16.06 32.26 17.25
C LEU A 31 15.17 32.91 18.31
N ALA A 32 14.66 32.14 19.27
CA ALA A 32 13.85 32.68 20.36
C ALA A 32 14.61 33.71 21.20
N VAL A 33 15.90 33.48 21.47
CA VAL A 33 16.77 34.40 22.19
C VAL A 33 17.14 35.60 21.32
N GLU A 34 17.53 35.36 20.06
CA GLU A 34 17.93 36.42 19.13
C GLU A 34 16.80 37.40 18.82
N GLN A 35 15.57 36.90 18.67
CA GLN A 35 14.38 37.69 18.38
C GLN A 35 13.66 38.18 19.65
N SER A 36 14.23 37.89 20.83
CA SER A 36 13.64 38.37 22.08
C SER A 36 13.63 39.90 22.12
N PRO A 37 12.52 40.53 22.55
CA PRO A 37 12.47 41.98 22.71
C PRO A 37 13.61 42.47 23.63
N SER A 38 14.46 43.38 23.14
CA SER A 38 15.60 43.96 23.88
C SER A 38 15.60 45.50 23.79
N GLY A 39 15.78 46.20 24.92
CA GLY A 39 15.74 47.67 25.04
C GLY A 39 15.72 48.16 26.51
N ASP A 40 16.04 49.45 26.74
CA ASP A 40 16.24 50.03 28.09
C ASP A 40 14.97 50.07 28.97
N VAL A 41 13.78 49.96 28.38
CA VAL A 41 12.49 49.86 29.08
C VAL A 41 11.59 48.86 28.33
N ILE A 42 11.53 47.63 28.83
CA ILE A 42 10.62 46.59 28.31
C ILE A 42 9.53 46.34 29.35
N ASP A 43 8.28 46.37 28.89
CA ASP A 43 7.15 45.92 29.68
C ASP A 43 7.27 44.41 29.97
N PRO A 44 7.35 43.98 31.24
CA PRO A 44 7.44 42.57 31.62
C PRO A 44 6.34 41.69 31.02
N GLU A 45 5.16 42.26 30.74
CA GLU A 45 4.04 41.52 30.16
C GLU A 45 4.30 41.13 28.69
N VAL A 46 4.97 42.00 27.94
CA VAL A 46 5.33 41.75 26.53
C VAL A 46 6.37 40.63 26.42
N LEU A 47 7.38 40.64 27.29
CA LEU A 47 8.40 39.59 27.33
C LEU A 47 7.81 38.24 27.73
N THR A 48 6.92 38.24 28.73
CA THR A 48 6.21 37.03 29.18
C THR A 48 5.35 36.44 28.07
N ARG A 49 4.60 37.30 27.35
CA ARG A 49 3.74 36.86 26.23
C ARG A 49 4.54 36.33 25.05
N TYR A 50 5.70 36.92 24.77
CA TYR A 50 6.61 36.44 23.72
C TYR A 50 7.10 35.02 24.02
N PHE A 51 7.63 34.77 25.23
CA PHE A 51 8.11 33.44 25.60
C PHE A 51 6.97 32.42 25.76
N ALA A 52 5.80 32.80 26.24
CA ALA A 52 4.64 31.91 26.29
C ALA A 52 4.22 31.41 24.88
N LYS A 53 4.28 32.30 23.88
CA LYS A 53 4.00 31.93 22.48
C LYS A 53 5.10 31.02 21.91
N PHE A 54 6.36 31.29 22.24
CA PHE A 54 7.47 30.41 21.87
C PHE A 54 7.30 29.02 22.49
N ASP A 55 6.99 28.94 23.79
CA ASP A 55 6.79 27.68 24.51
C ASP A 55 5.69 26.84 23.86
N GLU A 56 4.54 27.45 23.51
CA GLU A 56 3.45 26.75 22.81
C GLU A 56 3.94 26.13 21.49
N GLN A 57 4.70 26.88 20.69
CA GLN A 57 5.26 26.40 19.42
C GLN A 57 6.32 25.32 19.62
N PHE A 58 7.20 25.51 20.61
CA PHE A 58 8.29 24.59 20.91
C PHE A 58 7.78 23.26 21.46
N PHE A 59 6.83 23.27 22.39
CA PHE A 59 6.23 22.06 22.93
C PHE A 59 5.35 21.35 21.89
N HIS A 60 4.64 22.09 21.03
CA HIS A 60 3.95 21.48 19.90
C HIS A 60 4.93 20.76 18.94
N PHE A 61 6.10 21.34 18.68
CA PHE A 61 7.16 20.68 17.91
C PHE A 61 7.68 19.42 18.63
N CYS A 62 7.91 19.50 19.94
CA CYS A 62 8.34 18.36 20.77
C CYS A 62 7.33 17.21 20.73
N ASP A 63 6.04 17.50 20.84
CA ASP A 63 4.97 16.50 20.78
C ASP A 63 4.93 15.78 19.42
N ASN A 64 5.12 16.54 18.34
CA ASN A 64 5.20 15.97 16.99
C ASN A 64 6.43 15.07 16.80
N GLU A 65 7.60 15.50 17.28
CA GLU A 65 8.83 14.70 17.24
C GLU A 65 8.72 13.43 18.10
N LEU A 66 8.12 13.53 19.28
CA LEU A 66 7.85 12.40 20.16
C LEU A 66 6.87 11.41 19.51
N ALA A 67 5.79 11.92 18.90
CA ALA A 67 4.82 11.08 18.19
C ALA A 67 5.46 10.33 17.01
N LYS A 68 6.36 10.99 16.26
CA LYS A 68 7.14 10.38 15.17
C LYS A 68 8.02 9.24 15.69
N ILE A 69 8.83 9.51 16.73
CA ILE A 69 9.74 8.53 17.32
C ILE A 69 8.97 7.34 17.87
N ASN A 70 7.90 7.57 18.63
CA ASN A 70 7.05 6.52 19.17
C ASN A 70 6.41 5.69 18.07
N THR A 71 5.92 6.33 17.00
CA THR A 71 5.30 5.64 15.87
C THR A 71 6.28 4.68 15.19
N PHE A 72 7.49 5.16 14.92
CA PHE A 72 8.55 4.39 14.29
C PHE A 72 9.04 3.24 15.18
N TYR A 73 9.27 3.50 16.47
CA TYR A 73 9.71 2.50 17.42
C TYR A 73 8.68 1.37 17.58
N SER A 74 7.40 1.71 17.75
CA SER A 74 6.33 0.70 17.88
C SER A 74 6.20 -0.17 16.62
N GLU A 75 6.35 0.42 15.44
CA GLU A 75 6.31 -0.33 14.17
C GLU A 75 7.50 -1.30 14.06
N LYS A 76 8.71 -0.84 14.34
CA LYS A 76 9.91 -1.69 14.33
C LYS A 76 9.86 -2.77 15.40
N LEU A 77 9.29 -2.46 16.55
CA LEU A 77 9.07 -3.43 17.61
C LEU A 77 8.07 -4.51 17.14
N ALA A 78 6.93 -4.14 16.58
CA ALA A 78 5.95 -5.08 16.03
C ALA A 78 6.56 -5.97 14.93
N GLU A 79 7.31 -5.39 14.00
CA GLU A 79 8.03 -6.10 12.94
C GLU A 79 9.03 -7.11 13.51
N SER A 80 9.85 -6.68 14.47
CA SER A 80 10.84 -7.52 15.15
C SER A 80 10.17 -8.65 15.91
N THR A 81 9.08 -8.36 16.63
CA THR A 81 8.31 -9.37 17.37
C THR A 81 7.71 -10.42 16.45
N ARG A 82 7.12 -10.01 15.30
CA ARG A 82 6.62 -10.96 14.28
C ARG A 82 7.76 -11.83 13.73
N LYS A 83 8.89 -11.23 13.37
CA LYS A 83 10.07 -11.95 12.86
C LYS A 83 10.59 -12.96 13.88
N PHE A 84 10.70 -12.56 15.13
CA PHE A 84 11.15 -13.42 16.22
C PHE A 84 10.17 -14.58 16.47
N ALA A 85 8.85 -14.32 16.44
CA ALA A 85 7.85 -15.38 16.56
C ALA A 85 7.94 -16.41 15.43
N ASN A 86 8.11 -15.96 14.19
CA ASN A 86 8.26 -16.82 13.02
C ASN A 86 9.55 -17.66 13.12
N LEU A 87 10.69 -17.03 13.40
CA LEU A 87 11.97 -17.72 13.58
C LEU A 87 11.92 -18.77 14.70
N ARG A 88 11.21 -18.47 15.80
CA ARG A 88 11.01 -19.44 16.88
C ARG A 88 10.13 -20.61 16.44
N SER A 89 9.12 -20.36 15.62
CA SER A 89 8.28 -21.43 15.05
C SER A 89 9.08 -22.32 14.09
N GLU A 90 9.82 -21.72 13.17
CA GLU A 90 10.69 -22.43 12.23
C GLU A 90 11.77 -23.24 12.95
N LEU A 91 12.43 -22.66 13.96
CA LEU A 91 13.42 -23.37 14.78
C LEU A 91 12.78 -24.52 15.56
N ALA A 92 11.57 -24.32 16.09
CA ALA A 92 10.84 -25.36 16.81
C ALA A 92 10.46 -26.52 15.87
N GLU A 93 10.03 -26.23 14.65
CA GLU A 93 9.73 -27.22 13.62
C GLU A 93 10.99 -27.99 13.20
N ALA A 94 12.08 -27.29 12.90
CA ALA A 94 13.36 -27.90 12.57
C ALA A 94 13.91 -28.79 13.69
N GLN A 95 13.75 -28.38 14.95
CA GLN A 95 14.13 -29.20 16.11
C GLN A 95 13.28 -30.47 16.24
N VAL A 96 11.97 -30.39 15.98
CA VAL A 96 11.08 -31.57 15.99
C VAL A 96 11.40 -32.50 14.81
N GLU A 97 11.70 -31.94 13.65
CA GLU A 97 12.00 -32.72 12.44
C GLU A 97 13.32 -33.50 12.57
N ALA A 98 14.30 -32.94 13.28
CA ALA A 98 15.57 -33.59 13.59
C ALA A 98 15.48 -34.71 14.66
N MET A 99 14.34 -34.88 15.34
CA MET A 99 14.16 -35.92 16.36
C MET A 99 13.71 -37.27 15.76
N PRO A 100 14.04 -38.40 16.40
CA PRO A 100 13.49 -39.71 16.03
C PRO A 100 11.95 -39.72 16.10
N GLU A 101 11.29 -40.39 15.14
CA GLU A 101 9.81 -40.43 15.02
C GLU A 101 9.07 -40.78 16.33
N LYS A 102 9.63 -41.67 17.14
CA LYS A 102 9.05 -42.08 18.43
C LYS A 102 9.04 -40.97 19.49
N GLU A 103 9.88 -39.94 19.35
CA GLU A 103 10.03 -38.84 20.30
C GLU A 103 9.30 -37.55 19.86
N LYS A 104 9.02 -37.39 18.56
CA LYS A 104 8.34 -36.21 17.99
C LYS A 104 7.02 -35.87 18.69
N ALA A 105 6.22 -36.88 19.02
CA ALA A 105 4.93 -36.70 19.70
C ALA A 105 5.07 -36.25 21.17
N ARG A 106 6.14 -36.65 21.85
CA ARG A 106 6.40 -36.33 23.26
C ARG A 106 6.90 -34.90 23.46
N PHE A 107 7.72 -34.41 22.53
CA PHE A 107 8.32 -33.08 22.63
C PHE A 107 7.52 -31.97 21.95
N ARG A 108 6.54 -32.29 21.08
CA ARG A 108 5.66 -31.29 20.44
C ARG A 108 4.94 -30.40 21.45
N LYS A 109 4.33 -30.97 22.50
CA LYS A 109 3.58 -30.20 23.52
C LYS A 109 4.46 -29.23 24.34
N PRO A 110 5.60 -29.65 24.92
CA PRO A 110 6.53 -28.75 25.62
C PRO A 110 7.14 -27.66 24.74
N LEU A 111 7.45 -27.98 23.47
CA LEU A 111 8.04 -27.01 22.53
C LEU A 111 7.03 -25.91 22.19
N ILE A 112 5.78 -26.26 21.85
CA ILE A 112 4.67 -25.32 21.59
C ILE A 112 4.43 -24.38 22.80
N ALA A 113 4.54 -24.90 24.03
CA ALA A 113 4.42 -24.09 25.24
C ALA A 113 5.55 -23.06 25.37
N ARG A 114 6.78 -23.41 24.95
CA ARG A 114 7.91 -22.47 24.89
C ARG A 114 7.72 -21.43 23.79
N THR A 115 7.29 -21.79 22.57
CA THR A 115 7.14 -20.88 21.42
C THR A 115 6.03 -19.84 21.55
N LYS A 116 5.19 -19.92 22.59
CA LYS A 116 4.03 -19.05 22.79
C LYS A 116 4.47 -17.59 23.02
N MET A 117 3.98 -16.67 22.17
CA MET A 117 4.20 -15.23 22.33
C MET A 117 3.55 -14.73 23.63
N LYS A 118 4.18 -13.74 24.27
CA LYS A 118 3.53 -13.00 25.37
C LYS A 118 2.41 -12.13 24.79
N PHE A 119 1.39 -11.83 25.58
CA PHE A 119 0.25 -11.06 25.06
C PHE A 119 0.62 -9.68 24.52
N ALA A 120 1.55 -8.96 25.16
CA ALA A 120 2.01 -7.65 24.67
C ALA A 120 2.68 -7.74 23.28
N GLU A 121 3.46 -8.81 23.07
CA GLU A 121 4.09 -9.13 21.78
C GLU A 121 3.02 -9.44 20.73
N HIS A 122 2.03 -10.25 21.09
CA HIS A 122 0.90 -10.60 20.22
C HIS A 122 0.04 -9.38 19.87
N LEU A 123 -0.26 -8.52 20.83
CA LEU A 123 -1.04 -7.29 20.64
C LEU A 123 -0.32 -6.36 19.67
N SER A 124 0.97 -6.07 19.91
CA SER A 124 1.80 -5.25 19.02
C SER A 124 1.84 -5.79 17.58
N ALA A 125 1.91 -7.11 17.44
CA ALA A 125 1.92 -7.78 16.14
C ALA A 125 0.57 -7.75 15.40
N HIS A 126 -0.58 -7.51 16.05
CA HIS A 126 -1.90 -7.61 15.41
C HIS A 126 -2.72 -6.31 15.44
N ILE A 127 -2.13 -5.21 15.89
CA ILE A 127 -2.76 -3.88 15.84
C ILE A 127 -2.89 -3.39 14.40
N THR A 128 -4.09 -2.96 14.01
CA THR A 128 -4.34 -2.17 12.80
C THR A 128 -3.61 -0.82 12.92
N PRO A 129 -2.64 -0.48 12.04
CA PRO A 129 -1.84 0.74 12.18
C PRO A 129 -2.68 2.01 12.29
N GLU A 130 -3.75 2.09 11.51
CA GLU A 130 -4.67 3.24 11.48
C GLU A 130 -5.37 3.46 12.81
N TRP A 131 -5.62 2.39 13.57
CA TRP A 131 -6.37 2.41 14.82
C TRP A 131 -5.47 2.29 16.04
N ARG A 132 -4.14 2.36 15.87
CA ARG A 132 -3.14 2.10 16.92
C ARG A 132 -3.43 2.84 18.22
N LYS A 133 -3.75 4.14 18.14
CA LYS A 133 -4.05 4.99 19.31
C LYS A 133 -5.36 4.61 20.03
N GLN A 134 -6.24 3.90 19.33
CA GLN A 134 -7.56 3.50 19.80
C GLN A 134 -7.53 2.15 20.52
N TYR A 135 -6.44 1.38 20.45
CA TYR A 135 -6.28 0.16 21.24
C TYR A 135 -5.96 0.47 22.71
N ILE A 136 -6.18 -0.52 23.57
CA ILE A 136 -5.80 -0.50 24.98
C ILE A 136 -4.29 -0.23 25.15
N ASN A 137 -3.94 0.73 26.00
CA ASN A 137 -2.56 1.03 26.34
C ASN A 137 -1.97 0.02 27.34
N TYR A 138 -1.84 -1.23 26.88
CA TYR A 138 -1.47 -2.36 27.72
C TYR A 138 -0.10 -2.20 28.40
N GLU A 139 0.88 -1.56 27.74
CA GLU A 139 2.23 -1.38 28.31
C GLU A 139 2.25 -0.28 29.39
N GLU A 140 1.50 0.80 29.23
CA GLU A 140 1.38 1.83 30.27
C GLU A 140 0.70 1.27 31.51
N MET A 141 -0.45 0.60 31.35
CA MET A 141 -1.17 -0.03 32.47
C MET A 141 -0.30 -1.08 33.18
N LYS A 142 0.50 -1.83 32.43
CA LYS A 142 1.45 -2.80 32.98
C LYS A 142 2.56 -2.11 33.77
N SER A 143 3.05 -0.98 33.28
CA SER A 143 4.06 -0.18 33.97
C SER A 143 3.52 0.42 35.28
N MET A 144 2.27 0.91 35.29
CA MET A 144 1.59 1.38 36.51
C MET A 144 1.58 0.31 37.60
N LEU A 145 1.22 -0.94 37.25
CA LEU A 145 1.21 -2.07 38.18
C LEU A 145 2.58 -2.41 38.75
N TYR A 146 3.62 -2.42 37.92
CA TYR A 146 4.97 -2.71 38.40
C TYR A 146 5.50 -1.59 39.29
N LEU A 147 5.30 -0.33 38.90
CA LEU A 147 5.70 0.82 39.72
C LEU A 147 5.01 0.82 41.09
N ALA A 148 3.73 0.49 41.15
CA ALA A 148 3.00 0.40 42.42
C ALA A 148 3.59 -0.64 43.37
N VAL A 149 4.01 -1.79 42.84
CA VAL A 149 4.65 -2.86 43.62
C VAL A 149 6.08 -2.50 44.01
N GLU A 150 6.85 -1.90 43.11
CA GLU A 150 8.24 -1.48 43.37
C GLU A 150 8.33 -0.35 44.40
N GLN A 151 7.41 0.62 44.33
CA GLN A 151 7.32 1.75 45.25
C GLN A 151 6.51 1.40 46.51
N SER A 152 6.02 0.17 46.64
CA SER A 152 5.27 -0.26 47.82
C SER A 152 6.14 -0.16 49.07
N PRO A 153 5.66 0.50 50.14
CA PRO A 153 6.39 0.55 51.40
C PRO A 153 6.63 -0.88 51.94
N SER A 154 7.84 -1.15 52.43
CA SER A 154 8.19 -2.48 52.96
C SER A 154 7.28 -2.86 54.13
N GLY A 155 6.48 -3.91 53.95
CA GLY A 155 5.50 -4.37 54.95
C GLY A 155 6.10 -4.82 56.29
N ASP A 156 7.43 -4.97 56.37
CA ASP A 156 8.15 -5.34 57.59
C ASP A 156 8.46 -4.12 58.51
N VAL A 157 8.22 -2.88 58.05
CA VAL A 157 8.68 -1.64 58.74
C VAL A 157 7.53 -0.66 59.02
N ILE A 158 6.34 -0.84 58.42
CA ILE A 158 5.28 0.18 58.40
C ILE A 158 3.93 -0.41 58.83
N ASP A 159 3.11 0.43 59.47
CA ASP A 159 1.74 0.11 59.90
C ASP A 159 0.89 -0.45 58.73
N PRO A 160 0.21 -1.61 58.90
CA PRO A 160 -0.70 -2.18 57.91
C PRO A 160 -1.75 -1.20 57.34
N GLU A 161 -2.17 -0.21 58.13
CA GLU A 161 -3.15 0.79 57.69
C GLU A 161 -2.60 1.71 56.59
N VAL A 162 -1.31 2.04 56.66
CA VAL A 162 -0.62 2.88 55.65
C VAL A 162 -0.47 2.13 54.33
N LEU A 163 -0.15 0.83 54.39
CA LEU A 163 -0.03 -0.02 53.20
C LEU A 163 -1.38 -0.17 52.48
N THR A 164 -2.45 -0.34 53.27
CA THR A 164 -3.82 -0.43 52.75
C THR A 164 -4.24 0.86 52.07
N ARG A 165 -3.96 2.02 52.68
CA ARG A 165 -4.25 3.33 52.09
C ARG A 165 -3.45 3.62 50.82
N TYR A 166 -2.20 3.16 50.76
CA TYR A 166 -1.37 3.28 49.56
C TYR A 166 -1.97 2.51 48.38
N PHE A 167 -2.32 1.24 48.56
CA PHE A 167 -2.92 0.44 47.50
C PHE A 167 -4.33 0.90 47.14
N ALA A 168 -5.14 1.37 48.10
CA ALA A 168 -6.44 1.97 47.80
C ALA A 168 -6.32 3.20 46.88
N LYS A 169 -5.32 4.07 47.12
CA LYS A 169 -5.05 5.22 46.25
C LYS A 169 -4.55 4.79 44.87
N PHE A 170 -3.72 3.75 44.81
CA PHE A 170 -3.29 3.18 43.54
C PHE A 170 -4.47 2.61 42.74
N ASP A 171 -5.33 1.83 43.39
CA ASP A 171 -6.51 1.21 42.76
C ASP A 171 -7.44 2.29 42.17
N GLU A 172 -7.68 3.38 42.91
CA GLU A 172 -8.45 4.53 42.40
C GLU A 172 -7.86 5.09 41.10
N GLN A 173 -6.54 5.31 41.06
CA GLN A 173 -5.85 5.81 39.87
C GLN A 173 -5.86 4.80 38.72
N PHE A 174 -5.64 3.52 39.02
CA PHE A 174 -5.59 2.45 38.04
C PHE A 174 -6.95 2.18 37.40
N PHE A 175 -8.02 2.12 38.20
CA PHE A 175 -9.37 1.92 37.67
C PHE A 175 -9.90 3.16 36.95
N HIS A 176 -9.55 4.37 37.40
CA HIS A 176 -9.83 5.59 36.62
C HIS A 176 -9.14 5.58 35.24
N PHE A 177 -7.90 5.07 35.16
CA PHE A 177 -7.23 4.87 33.87
C PHE A 177 -7.95 3.81 33.02
N CYS A 178 -8.39 2.70 33.64
CA CYS A 178 -9.18 1.66 32.97
C CYS A 178 -10.49 2.20 32.40
N ASP A 179 -11.20 3.06 33.13
CA ASP A 179 -12.43 3.72 32.68
C ASP A 179 -12.19 4.59 31.45
N ASN A 180 -11.11 5.40 31.45
CA ASN A 180 -10.76 6.25 30.31
C ASN A 180 -10.41 5.41 29.06
N GLU A 181 -9.62 4.35 29.23
CA GLU A 181 -9.30 3.44 28.13
C GLU A 181 -10.54 2.71 27.61
N LEU A 182 -11.44 2.27 28.51
CA LEU A 182 -12.68 1.60 28.15
C LEU A 182 -13.62 2.54 27.39
N ALA A 183 -13.77 3.79 27.84
CA ALA A 183 -14.58 4.81 27.18
C ALA A 183 -14.05 5.11 25.77
N LYS A 184 -12.72 5.26 25.62
CA LYS A 184 -12.07 5.43 24.31
C LYS A 184 -12.39 4.27 23.37
N ILE A 185 -12.17 3.04 23.82
CA ILE A 185 -12.39 1.83 23.02
C ILE A 185 -13.86 1.67 22.63
N ASN A 186 -14.77 1.89 23.58
CA ASN A 186 -16.19 1.74 23.37
C ASN A 186 -16.75 2.80 22.40
N THR A 187 -16.29 4.04 22.50
CA THR A 187 -16.66 5.13 21.59
C THR A 187 -16.21 4.82 20.17
N PHE A 188 -14.92 4.47 20.00
CA PHE A 188 -14.37 4.15 18.69
C PHE A 188 -15.05 2.93 18.04
N TYR A 189 -15.30 1.86 18.80
CA TYR A 189 -16.01 0.69 18.31
C TYR A 189 -17.43 1.03 17.84
N SER A 190 -18.17 1.82 18.63
CA SER A 190 -19.54 2.23 18.30
C SER A 190 -19.59 3.07 17.03
N GLU A 191 -18.66 4.01 16.85
CA GLU A 191 -18.53 4.80 15.63
C GLU A 191 -18.26 3.92 14.40
N LYS A 192 -17.30 2.98 14.51
CA LYS A 192 -16.94 2.07 13.41
C LYS A 192 -18.02 1.07 13.07
N LEU A 193 -18.77 0.59 14.07
CA LEU A 193 -19.90 -0.29 13.85
C LEU A 193 -21.07 0.44 13.17
N ALA A 194 -21.33 1.69 13.56
CA ALA A 194 -22.34 2.53 12.91
C ALA A 194 -21.95 2.86 11.46
N GLU A 195 -20.68 3.17 11.21
CA GLU A 195 -20.13 3.35 9.86
C GLU A 195 -20.32 2.08 9.02
N SER A 196 -19.98 0.91 9.58
CA SER A 196 -20.11 -0.39 8.91
C SER A 196 -21.57 -0.72 8.59
N THR A 197 -22.50 -0.45 9.52
CA THR A 197 -23.93 -0.68 9.32
C THR A 197 -24.50 0.20 8.21
N ARG A 198 -24.11 1.48 8.16
CA ARG A 198 -24.48 2.41 7.06
C ARG A 198 -23.92 1.94 5.73
N LYS A 199 -22.65 1.52 5.70
CA LYS A 199 -21.98 1.01 4.50
C LYS A 199 -22.67 -0.26 3.98
N PHE A 200 -23.04 -1.17 4.87
CA PHE A 200 -23.78 -2.38 4.51
C PHE A 200 -25.15 -2.06 3.87
N ALA A 201 -25.93 -1.16 4.49
CA ALA A 201 -27.23 -0.77 3.96
C ALA A 201 -27.12 -0.16 2.54
N ASN A 202 -26.13 0.70 2.32
CA ASN A 202 -25.85 1.29 1.00
C ASN A 202 -25.45 0.23 -0.02
N LEU A 203 -24.49 -0.65 0.29
CA LEU A 203 -24.05 -1.71 -0.61
C LEU A 203 -25.19 -2.69 -0.96
N ARG A 204 -26.05 -2.99 0.00
CA ARG A 204 -27.23 -3.84 -0.22
C ARG A 204 -28.26 -3.17 -1.12
N SER A 205 -28.49 -1.86 -0.95
CA SER A 205 -29.38 -1.10 -1.85
C SER A 205 -28.83 -1.05 -3.27
N GLU A 206 -27.54 -0.74 -3.43
CA GLU A 206 -26.87 -0.72 -4.73
C GLU A 206 -26.90 -2.10 -5.42
N LEU A 207 -26.74 -3.19 -4.65
CA LEU A 207 -26.87 -4.55 -5.17
C LEU A 207 -28.27 -4.85 -5.66
N ALA A 208 -29.30 -4.47 -4.91
CA ALA A 208 -30.69 -4.66 -5.30
C ALA A 208 -31.01 -3.90 -6.59
N GLU A 209 -30.54 -2.66 -6.72
CA GLU A 209 -30.67 -1.86 -7.94
C GLU A 209 -29.96 -2.50 -9.14
N ALA A 210 -28.73 -3.00 -8.95
CA ALA A 210 -27.98 -3.69 -9.99
C ALA A 210 -28.64 -5.01 -10.44
N GLN A 211 -29.25 -5.75 -9.51
CA GLN A 211 -30.01 -6.96 -9.82
C GLN A 211 -31.27 -6.64 -10.64
N VAL A 212 -32.00 -5.57 -10.31
CA VAL A 212 -33.18 -5.12 -11.08
C VAL A 212 -32.78 -4.64 -12.48
N GLU A 213 -31.66 -3.93 -12.61
CA GLU A 213 -31.17 -3.50 -13.93
C GLU A 213 -30.69 -4.67 -14.81
N ALA A 214 -30.21 -5.76 -14.20
CA ALA A 214 -29.79 -6.98 -14.90
C ALA A 214 -30.97 -7.86 -15.39
N MET A 215 -32.20 -7.61 -14.93
CA MET A 215 -33.39 -8.36 -15.37
C MET A 215 -33.79 -8.02 -16.83
N PRO A 216 -34.52 -8.91 -17.52
CA PRO A 216 -35.12 -8.61 -18.83
C PRO A 216 -36.11 -7.42 -18.75
N GLU A 217 -36.14 -6.57 -19.79
CA GLU A 217 -37.01 -5.36 -19.85
C GLU A 217 -38.49 -5.62 -19.51
N LYS A 218 -39.01 -6.79 -19.87
CA LYS A 218 -40.39 -7.21 -19.58
C LYS A 218 -40.68 -7.36 -18.08
N GLU A 219 -39.68 -7.74 -17.29
CA GLU A 219 -39.81 -7.91 -15.83
C GLU A 219 -39.52 -6.60 -15.08
N LYS A 220 -38.63 -5.75 -15.61
CA LYS A 220 -38.34 -4.42 -15.03
C LYS A 220 -39.59 -3.55 -14.85
N ALA A 221 -40.54 -3.65 -15.78
CA ALA A 221 -41.79 -2.91 -15.74
C ALA A 221 -42.68 -3.26 -14.53
N ARG A 222 -42.58 -4.48 -13.99
CA ARG A 222 -43.34 -4.92 -12.80
C ARG A 222 -42.80 -4.36 -11.48
N PHE A 223 -41.52 -4.00 -11.45
CA PHE A 223 -40.85 -3.51 -10.23
C PHE A 223 -40.74 -1.98 -10.14
N ARG A 224 -41.14 -1.24 -11.19
CA ARG A 224 -41.30 0.23 -11.11
C ARG A 224 -42.51 0.59 -10.25
N LYS A 225 -42.33 0.73 -8.93
CA LYS A 225 -43.25 1.55 -8.11
C LYS A 225 -42.99 3.04 -8.41
N PRO A 226 -44.00 3.93 -8.26
CA PRO A 226 -43.83 5.36 -8.42
C PRO A 226 -43.07 5.92 -7.20
N LEU A 227 -41.76 5.68 -7.14
CA LEU A 227 -40.88 6.35 -6.20
C LEU A 227 -40.50 7.71 -6.80
N ILE A 228 -40.81 8.74 -6.03
CA ILE A 228 -40.45 10.15 -6.23
C ILE A 228 -39.08 10.25 -6.87
N ALA A 229 -38.99 11.00 -7.97
CA ALA A 229 -37.79 11.26 -8.73
C ALA A 229 -36.71 11.96 -7.88
N ARG A 230 -35.99 11.20 -7.05
CA ARG A 230 -34.65 11.60 -6.63
C ARG A 230 -33.79 11.60 -7.89
N ARG A 231 -33.24 12.77 -8.21
CA ARG A 231 -32.18 12.93 -9.21
C ARG A 231 -31.18 11.77 -9.06
N LYS A 232 -31.01 10.98 -10.14
CA LYS A 232 -29.98 9.95 -10.20
C LYS A 232 -28.62 10.64 -10.23
N ASP A 233 -28.00 10.83 -9.07
CA ASP A 233 -26.66 11.42 -9.01
C ASP A 233 -25.55 10.40 -9.35
N HIS A 234 -25.85 9.09 -9.41
CA HIS A 234 -24.84 8.07 -9.70
C HIS A 234 -25.32 6.94 -10.62
N PRO A 235 -24.45 6.44 -11.54
CA PRO A 235 -24.74 5.25 -12.33
C PRO A 235 -24.74 4.00 -11.44
N VAL A 236 -25.64 3.06 -11.74
CA VAL A 236 -25.73 1.76 -11.05
C VAL A 236 -24.44 0.97 -11.26
N ARG A 237 -23.86 0.46 -10.17
CA ARG A 237 -22.59 -0.27 -10.19
C ARG A 237 -22.75 -1.60 -10.93
N LYS A 238 -21.78 -1.92 -11.81
CA LYS A 238 -21.73 -3.24 -12.46
C LYS A 238 -21.48 -4.32 -11.40
N ALA A 239 -22.00 -5.52 -11.61
CA ALA A 239 -21.87 -6.65 -10.68
C ALA A 239 -20.41 -6.96 -10.26
N GLN A 240 -19.40 -6.60 -11.07
CA GLN A 240 -17.98 -6.72 -10.73
C GLN A 240 -17.49 -5.69 -9.70
N GLU A 241 -17.97 -4.44 -9.76
CA GLU A 241 -17.61 -3.40 -8.80
C GLU A 241 -18.23 -3.67 -7.41
N LEU A 242 -19.44 -4.24 -7.39
CA LEU A 242 -20.09 -4.69 -6.16
C LEU A 242 -19.33 -5.86 -5.50
N LYS A 243 -18.88 -6.84 -6.30
CA LYS A 243 -18.03 -7.95 -5.80
C LYS A 243 -16.79 -7.45 -5.06
N LEU A 244 -16.17 -6.39 -5.56
CA LEU A 244 -15.00 -5.78 -4.95
C LEU A 244 -15.36 -5.03 -3.66
N ALA A 245 -16.41 -4.19 -3.72
CA ALA A 245 -16.86 -3.42 -2.58
C ALA A 245 -17.29 -4.29 -1.38
N PHE A 246 -17.95 -5.43 -1.63
CA PHE A 246 -18.26 -6.40 -0.58
C PHE A 246 -17.02 -7.10 -0.01
N SER A 247 -15.98 -7.34 -0.83
CA SER A 247 -14.72 -7.94 -0.36
C SER A 247 -13.97 -7.02 0.61
N GLU A 248 -13.95 -5.73 0.33
CA GLU A 248 -13.34 -4.75 1.22
C GLU A 248 -14.17 -4.46 2.46
N PHE A 249 -15.50 -4.44 2.30
CA PHE A 249 -16.41 -4.31 3.42
C PHE A 249 -16.21 -5.47 4.39
N TYR A 250 -16.16 -6.70 3.89
CA TYR A 250 -15.87 -7.89 4.69
C TYR A 250 -14.54 -7.76 5.44
N LEU A 251 -13.47 -7.31 4.76
CA LEU A 251 -12.18 -7.07 5.41
C LEU A 251 -12.29 -6.05 6.55
N SER A 252 -13.01 -4.94 6.36
CA SER A 252 -13.21 -3.94 7.42
C SER A 252 -13.95 -4.50 8.65
N LEU A 253 -14.91 -5.41 8.43
CA LEU A 253 -15.62 -6.08 9.52
C LEU A 253 -14.69 -7.02 10.30
N VAL A 254 -13.85 -7.79 9.61
CA VAL A 254 -12.89 -8.69 10.27
C VAL A 254 -11.87 -7.91 11.10
N LEU A 255 -11.41 -6.76 10.62
CA LEU A 255 -10.54 -5.88 11.42
C LEU A 255 -11.24 -5.37 12.68
N LEU A 256 -12.51 -4.95 12.57
CA LEU A 256 -13.29 -4.48 13.71
C LEU A 256 -13.54 -5.60 14.73
N GLN A 257 -13.79 -6.83 14.27
CA GLN A 257 -13.86 -8.02 15.10
C GLN A 257 -12.53 -8.32 15.81
N ASN A 258 -11.39 -8.16 15.12
CA ASN A 258 -10.06 -8.30 15.73
C ASN A 258 -9.80 -7.23 16.78
N TYR A 259 -10.21 -5.98 16.51
CA TYR A 259 -10.14 -4.89 17.47
C TYR A 259 -10.93 -5.20 18.75
N GLN A 260 -12.17 -5.67 18.63
CA GLN A 260 -12.99 -6.12 19.77
C GLN A 260 -12.27 -7.22 20.59
N ASN A 261 -11.83 -8.28 19.92
CA ASN A 261 -11.19 -9.44 20.57
C ASN A 261 -9.88 -9.10 21.29
N LEU A 262 -9.02 -8.29 20.65
CA LEU A 262 -7.73 -7.89 21.22
C LEU A 262 -7.90 -6.99 22.44
N ASN A 263 -8.80 -6.01 22.37
CA ASN A 263 -9.06 -5.10 23.49
C ASN A 263 -9.70 -5.83 24.69
N PHE A 264 -10.69 -6.70 24.45
CA PHE A 264 -11.26 -7.53 25.51
C PHE A 264 -10.21 -8.41 26.19
N THR A 265 -9.37 -9.07 25.39
CA THR A 265 -8.28 -9.91 25.91
C THR A 265 -7.27 -9.08 26.70
N GLY A 266 -7.00 -7.86 26.27
CA GLY A 266 -6.12 -6.90 26.95
C GLY A 266 -6.63 -6.53 28.33
N PHE A 267 -7.87 -6.09 28.45
CA PHE A 267 -8.50 -5.82 29.75
C PHE A 267 -8.49 -7.05 30.65
N ARG A 268 -8.90 -8.21 30.14
CA ARG A 268 -8.93 -9.44 30.92
C ARG A 268 -7.54 -9.80 31.48
N LYS A 269 -6.49 -9.65 30.67
CA LYS A 269 -5.11 -9.96 31.10
C LYS A 269 -4.52 -8.93 32.05
N ILE A 270 -4.76 -7.64 31.82
CA ILE A 270 -4.20 -6.60 32.69
C ILE A 270 -4.90 -6.60 34.07
N LEU A 271 -6.21 -6.83 34.10
CA LEU A 271 -6.98 -6.97 35.34
C LEU A 271 -6.61 -8.26 36.09
N LYS A 272 -6.40 -9.38 35.39
CA LYS A 272 -5.84 -10.61 36.02
C LYS A 272 -4.43 -10.36 36.58
N LYS A 273 -3.63 -9.51 35.93
CA LYS A 273 -2.28 -9.15 36.40
C LYS A 273 -2.35 -8.28 37.67
N HIS A 274 -3.27 -7.33 37.72
CA HIS A 274 -3.57 -6.55 38.92
C HIS A 274 -3.86 -7.46 40.12
N ASP A 275 -4.86 -8.34 39.98
CA ASP A 275 -5.30 -9.27 41.03
C ASP A 275 -4.16 -10.17 41.51
N LYS A 276 -3.36 -10.66 40.56
CA LYS A 276 -2.23 -11.54 40.88
C LYS A 276 -1.08 -10.82 41.60
N LEU A 277 -0.77 -9.57 41.24
CA LEU A 277 0.33 -8.82 41.84
C LEU A 277 -0.03 -8.30 43.23
N LEU A 278 -1.26 -7.82 43.41
CA LEU A 278 -1.74 -7.26 44.67
C LEU A 278 -2.39 -8.31 45.58
N SER A 279 -2.61 -9.53 45.07
CA SER A 279 -3.30 -10.62 45.78
C SER A 279 -4.73 -10.25 46.22
N VAL A 280 -5.46 -9.57 45.33
CA VAL A 280 -6.85 -9.11 45.49
C VAL A 280 -7.74 -9.65 44.38
N ASP A 281 -9.05 -9.37 44.44
CA ASP A 281 -10.05 -9.79 43.45
C ASP A 281 -10.76 -8.61 42.75
N PHE A 282 -10.31 -7.37 42.98
CA PHE A 282 -10.99 -6.16 42.51
C PHE A 282 -11.00 -6.05 40.98
N GLY A 283 -9.92 -6.47 40.31
CA GLY A 283 -9.82 -6.45 38.86
C GLY A 283 -10.80 -7.42 38.19
N ALA A 284 -11.00 -8.60 38.77
CA ALA A 284 -12.01 -9.55 38.31
C ALA A 284 -13.44 -9.00 38.44
N ARG A 285 -13.77 -8.36 39.57
CA ARG A 285 -15.06 -7.70 39.79
C ARG A 285 -15.28 -6.55 38.82
N TRP A 286 -14.29 -5.65 38.71
CA TRP A 286 -14.36 -4.52 37.79
C TRP A 286 -14.54 -4.96 36.33
N ARG A 287 -13.86 -6.04 35.91
CA ARG A 287 -14.04 -6.62 34.56
C ARG A 287 -15.50 -7.05 34.31
N GLN A 288 -16.10 -7.75 35.27
CA GLN A 288 -17.48 -8.26 35.15
C GLN A 288 -18.50 -7.12 35.12
N GLU A 289 -18.29 -6.09 35.94
CA GLU A 289 -19.20 -4.94 36.06
C GLU A 289 -19.08 -3.95 34.90
N HIS A 290 -17.87 -3.74 34.35
CA HIS A 290 -17.62 -2.69 33.36
C HIS A 290 -17.33 -3.27 31.96
N VAL A 291 -16.34 -4.16 31.83
CA VAL A 291 -15.88 -4.64 30.50
C VAL A 291 -16.87 -5.63 29.89
N GLU A 292 -17.35 -6.60 30.67
CA GLU A 292 -18.28 -7.63 30.20
C GLU A 292 -19.69 -7.06 29.94
N GLN A 293 -20.04 -5.91 30.54
CA GLN A 293 -21.28 -5.17 30.28
C GLN A 293 -21.16 -4.11 29.18
N SER A 294 -19.93 -3.82 28.72
CA SER A 294 -19.70 -2.76 27.73
C SER A 294 -20.28 -3.11 26.35
N HIS A 295 -20.66 -2.07 25.60
CA HIS A 295 -21.27 -2.23 24.28
C HIS A 295 -20.33 -2.91 23.28
N PHE A 296 -19.03 -2.58 23.33
CA PHE A 296 -18.06 -3.17 22.41
C PHE A 296 -17.91 -4.68 22.57
N TYR A 297 -18.28 -5.28 23.72
CA TYR A 297 -18.21 -6.72 23.93
C TYR A 297 -19.57 -7.41 23.76
N THR A 298 -20.65 -6.82 24.28
CA THR A 298 -21.99 -7.43 24.27
C THR A 298 -22.66 -7.40 22.90
N ASN A 299 -22.31 -6.43 22.04
CA ASN A 299 -22.92 -6.29 20.73
C ASN A 299 -22.43 -7.38 19.73
N LYS A 300 -23.36 -8.18 19.22
CA LYS A 300 -23.14 -9.25 18.22
C LYS A 300 -23.47 -8.83 16.78
N ASP A 301 -23.79 -7.57 16.53
CA ASP A 301 -24.12 -7.03 15.20
C ASP A 301 -22.96 -7.23 14.22
N ILE A 302 -21.71 -7.18 14.70
CA ILE A 302 -20.52 -7.42 13.85
C ILE A 302 -20.51 -8.83 13.28
N ASP A 303 -20.81 -9.85 14.10
CA ASP A 303 -20.87 -11.25 13.67
C ASP A 303 -22.02 -11.46 12.69
N ARG A 304 -23.17 -10.81 12.93
CA ARG A 304 -24.32 -10.82 12.01
C ARG A 304 -23.93 -10.22 10.65
N LEU A 305 -23.29 -9.05 10.64
CA LEU A 305 -22.86 -8.36 9.41
C LEU A 305 -21.84 -9.19 8.62
N ILE A 306 -20.91 -9.87 9.30
CA ILE A 306 -19.95 -10.78 8.67
C ILE A 306 -20.69 -11.92 7.97
N ALA A 307 -21.60 -12.60 8.68
CA ALA A 307 -22.36 -13.73 8.15
C ALA A 307 -23.25 -13.32 6.95
N GLU A 308 -23.97 -12.21 7.05
CA GLU A 308 -24.79 -11.69 5.96
C GLU A 308 -23.93 -11.31 4.73
N THR A 309 -22.75 -10.74 4.96
CA THR A 309 -21.82 -10.41 3.88
C THR A 309 -21.27 -11.65 3.18
N GLU A 310 -20.90 -12.70 3.91
CA GLU A 310 -20.49 -13.99 3.32
C GLU A 310 -21.59 -14.59 2.44
N GLN A 311 -22.84 -14.54 2.92
CA GLN A 311 -23.98 -15.06 2.20
C GLN A 311 -24.20 -14.28 0.89
N ILE A 312 -24.24 -12.94 0.95
CA ILE A 312 -24.43 -12.08 -0.22
C ILE A 312 -23.31 -12.32 -1.26
N VAL A 313 -22.05 -12.41 -0.84
CA VAL A 313 -20.95 -12.68 -1.77
C VAL A 313 -21.03 -14.08 -2.37
N THR A 314 -21.52 -15.05 -1.62
CA THR A 314 -21.79 -16.41 -2.12
C THR A 314 -22.87 -16.41 -3.20
N GLU A 315 -23.97 -15.68 -2.99
CA GLU A 315 -25.05 -15.51 -3.96
C GLU A 315 -24.53 -14.81 -5.24
N ILE A 316 -23.73 -13.77 -5.09
CA ILE A 316 -23.10 -13.05 -6.21
C ILE A 316 -22.10 -13.92 -7.01
N GLU A 317 -21.49 -14.92 -6.37
CA GLU A 317 -20.62 -15.93 -7.03
C GLU A 317 -21.38 -17.14 -7.57
N GLY A 318 -22.72 -17.06 -7.70
CA GLY A 318 -23.54 -18.12 -8.26
C GLY A 318 -23.67 -19.32 -7.31
N GLY A 319 -23.66 -19.08 -5.99
CA GLY A 319 -23.81 -20.10 -4.95
C GLY A 319 -22.52 -20.83 -4.57
N ASN A 320 -21.38 -20.51 -5.19
CA ASN A 320 -20.12 -21.20 -4.90
C ASN A 320 -19.41 -20.59 -3.66
N ARG A 321 -19.72 -21.13 -2.47
CA ARG A 321 -19.13 -20.69 -1.19
C ARG A 321 -17.60 -20.76 -1.20
N THR A 322 -17.00 -21.78 -1.81
CA THR A 322 -15.53 -21.93 -1.87
C THR A 322 -14.88 -20.78 -2.62
N LYS A 323 -15.48 -20.37 -3.75
CA LYS A 323 -15.00 -19.25 -4.57
C LYS A 323 -15.23 -17.90 -3.87
N ALA A 324 -16.36 -17.74 -3.20
CA ALA A 324 -16.65 -16.57 -2.37
C ALA A 324 -15.65 -16.42 -1.21
N MET A 325 -15.46 -17.47 -0.41
CA MET A 325 -14.49 -17.46 0.70
C MET A 325 -13.04 -17.29 0.20
N LYS A 326 -12.70 -17.83 -0.99
CA LYS A 326 -11.40 -17.57 -1.61
C LYS A 326 -11.23 -16.09 -1.99
N ARG A 327 -12.29 -15.39 -2.38
CA ARG A 327 -12.21 -13.94 -2.62
C ARG A 327 -12.12 -13.14 -1.32
N LEU A 328 -12.91 -13.51 -0.31
CA LEU A 328 -12.98 -12.82 0.99
C LEU A 328 -11.73 -13.02 1.84
N ARG A 329 -11.04 -14.15 1.70
CA ARG A 329 -9.75 -14.40 2.35
C ARG A 329 -8.67 -13.52 1.75
N VAL A 330 -8.32 -12.47 2.48
CA VAL A 330 -7.19 -11.61 2.21
C VAL A 330 -5.91 -12.39 2.56
N PRO A 331 -4.98 -12.59 1.61
CA PRO A 331 -3.67 -13.16 1.90
C PRO A 331 -2.97 -12.31 2.96
N PRO A 332 -2.10 -12.88 3.82
CA PRO A 332 -1.28 -12.06 4.70
C PRO A 332 -0.49 -11.05 3.86
N LEU A 333 -0.82 -9.76 4.02
CA LEU A 333 -0.28 -8.64 3.21
C LEU A 333 1.21 -8.36 3.46
N GLY A 334 1.84 -9.12 4.35
CA GLY A 334 3.29 -9.21 4.45
C GLY A 334 3.81 -10.32 3.54
N GLU A 335 4.03 -10.01 2.26
CA GLU A 335 4.83 -10.88 1.40
C GLU A 335 6.26 -10.89 2.00
N HIS A 336 6.73 -12.04 2.48
CA HIS A 336 8.08 -12.18 2.99
C HIS A 336 9.06 -11.72 1.90
N GLN A 337 9.79 -10.63 2.15
CA GLN A 337 10.84 -10.15 1.26
C GLN A 337 11.90 -11.25 1.15
N ASN A 338 11.90 -11.97 0.03
CA ASN A 338 12.85 -13.04 -0.20
C ASN A 338 14.23 -12.42 -0.43
N ALA A 339 15.17 -12.66 0.50
CA ALA A 339 16.53 -12.12 0.44
C ALA A 339 17.24 -12.40 -0.90
N TRP A 340 16.88 -13.50 -1.57
CA TRP A 340 17.40 -13.87 -2.88
C TRP A 340 16.99 -12.90 -3.99
N ILE A 341 15.78 -12.34 -3.93
CA ILE A 341 15.29 -11.37 -4.91
C ILE A 341 16.05 -10.06 -4.75
N THR A 342 16.19 -9.57 -3.51
CA THR A 342 16.99 -8.38 -3.21
C THR A 342 18.42 -8.52 -3.72
N PHE A 343 19.06 -9.68 -3.52
CA PHE A 343 20.39 -9.96 -4.04
C PHE A 343 20.44 -9.88 -5.57
N LYS A 344 19.51 -10.55 -6.28
CA LYS A 344 19.45 -10.50 -7.75
C LYS A 344 19.23 -9.09 -8.28
N VAL A 345 18.32 -8.33 -7.67
CA VAL A 345 18.07 -6.93 -8.04
C VAL A 345 19.37 -6.13 -7.93
N GLY A 346 20.09 -6.27 -6.82
CA GLY A 346 21.39 -5.61 -6.63
C GLY A 346 22.43 -6.04 -7.67
N LEU A 347 22.56 -7.35 -7.91
CA LEU A 347 23.50 -7.92 -8.87
C LEU A 347 23.23 -7.42 -10.29
N PHE A 348 22.00 -7.56 -10.80
CA PHE A 348 21.66 -7.17 -12.17
C PHE A 348 21.65 -5.66 -12.34
N SER A 349 21.22 -4.87 -11.34
CA SER A 349 21.25 -3.41 -11.43
C SER A 349 22.69 -2.88 -11.42
N GLY A 350 23.56 -3.47 -10.58
CA GLY A 350 24.99 -3.16 -10.56
C GLY A 350 25.68 -3.54 -11.88
N ALA A 351 25.39 -4.74 -12.40
CA ALA A 351 25.89 -5.18 -13.70
C ALA A 351 25.42 -4.26 -14.83
N PHE A 352 24.14 -3.88 -14.83
CA PHE A 352 23.59 -2.95 -15.82
C PHE A 352 24.28 -1.58 -15.77
N PHE A 353 24.53 -1.05 -14.57
CA PHE A 353 25.25 0.21 -14.39
C PHE A 353 26.68 0.17 -14.94
N ILE A 354 27.42 -0.91 -14.66
CA ILE A 354 28.78 -1.06 -15.20
C ILE A 354 28.74 -1.20 -16.72
N LEU A 355 27.82 -2.01 -17.24
CA LEU A 355 27.69 -2.25 -18.67
C LEU A 355 27.23 -1.01 -19.44
N ILE A 356 26.37 -0.15 -18.88
CA ILE A 356 25.98 1.10 -19.55
C ILE A 356 27.14 2.09 -19.60
N VAL A 357 27.97 2.16 -18.55
CA VAL A 357 29.22 2.92 -18.58
C VAL A 357 30.16 2.37 -19.67
N ALA A 358 30.28 1.04 -19.78
CA ALA A 358 31.06 0.42 -20.85
C ALA A 358 30.51 0.76 -22.24
N VAL A 359 29.19 0.69 -22.45
CA VAL A 359 28.54 1.10 -23.71
C VAL A 359 28.88 2.55 -24.05
N ILE A 360 28.80 3.47 -23.09
CA ILE A 360 29.12 4.89 -23.29
C ILE A 360 30.59 5.07 -23.66
N LEU A 361 31.52 4.43 -22.93
CA LEU A 361 32.94 4.51 -23.23
C LEU A 361 33.27 3.92 -24.61
N SER A 362 32.74 2.75 -24.93
CA SER A 362 32.90 2.14 -26.26
C SER A 362 32.30 3.03 -27.36
N ALA A 363 31.13 3.64 -27.14
CA ALA A 363 30.53 4.56 -28.10
C ALA A 363 31.39 5.83 -28.29
N LEU A 364 32.04 6.35 -27.26
CA LEU A 364 32.88 7.55 -27.36
C LEU A 364 34.24 7.27 -28.01
N PHE A 365 34.90 6.17 -27.63
CA PHE A 365 36.30 5.91 -28.01
C PHE A 365 36.47 4.95 -29.18
N TYR A 366 35.49 4.08 -29.44
CA TYR A 366 35.59 3.03 -30.47
C TYR A 366 34.72 3.34 -31.72
N SER A 367 33.65 4.13 -31.58
CA SER A 367 32.63 4.33 -32.63
C SER A 367 33.11 5.02 -33.91
N HIS A 368 34.32 5.57 -33.97
CA HIS A 368 34.83 6.26 -35.17
C HIS A 368 34.91 5.38 -36.44
N LYS A 369 34.71 4.06 -36.33
CA LYS A 369 34.73 3.12 -37.47
C LYS A 369 33.37 2.61 -37.95
N THR A 370 32.27 2.81 -37.20
CA THR A 370 30.95 2.31 -37.62
C THR A 370 30.20 3.39 -38.39
N GLU A 371 30.05 3.20 -39.71
CA GLU A 371 29.58 4.25 -40.63
C GLU A 371 28.13 4.73 -40.41
N ASN A 372 27.32 4.15 -39.51
CA ASN A 372 25.88 4.44 -39.43
C ASN A 372 25.25 4.42 -38.03
N PHE A 373 25.80 5.21 -37.08
CA PHE A 373 25.29 5.36 -35.71
C PHE A 373 23.79 5.72 -35.62
N LYS A 374 23.26 6.48 -36.59
CA LYS A 374 21.83 6.88 -36.61
C LYS A 374 20.87 5.70 -36.68
N VAL A 375 21.23 4.65 -37.43
CA VAL A 375 20.40 3.45 -37.58
C VAL A 375 20.44 2.62 -36.30
N ALA A 376 21.64 2.43 -35.73
CA ALA A 376 21.81 1.73 -34.46
C ALA A 376 20.98 2.37 -33.34
N VAL A 377 21.01 3.71 -33.23
CA VAL A 377 20.20 4.44 -32.24
C VAL A 377 18.72 4.15 -32.42
N ARG A 378 18.18 4.19 -33.64
CA ARG A 378 16.75 3.89 -33.87
C ARG A 378 16.40 2.44 -33.52
N LEU A 379 17.25 1.47 -33.87
CA LEU A 379 17.01 0.06 -33.56
C LEU A 379 17.03 -0.22 -32.05
N TYR A 380 17.93 0.43 -31.29
CA TYR A 380 18.09 0.20 -29.85
C TYR A 380 17.28 1.14 -28.93
N ARG A 381 16.78 2.27 -29.44
CA ARG A 381 16.05 3.25 -28.63
C ARG A 381 14.69 2.74 -28.16
N ALA A 382 13.89 2.11 -29.02
CA ALA A 382 12.62 1.50 -28.63
C ALA A 382 12.76 0.49 -27.46
N PRO A 383 13.60 -0.56 -27.55
CA PRO A 383 13.74 -1.51 -26.46
C PRO A 383 14.32 -0.85 -25.20
N PHE A 384 15.21 0.13 -25.33
CA PHE A 384 15.70 0.90 -24.19
C PHE A 384 14.59 1.69 -23.48
N LEU A 385 13.73 2.38 -24.24
CA LEU A 385 12.59 3.14 -23.68
C LEU A 385 11.59 2.22 -22.94
N LEU A 386 11.37 1.00 -23.44
CA LEU A 386 10.54 0.01 -22.75
C LEU A 386 11.18 -0.45 -21.43
N ILE A 387 12.50 -0.65 -21.40
CA ILE A 387 13.25 -1.00 -20.18
C ILE A 387 13.19 0.16 -19.17
N LEU A 388 13.40 1.39 -19.63
CA LEU A 388 13.31 2.58 -18.80
C LEU A 388 11.91 2.76 -18.21
N PHE A 389 10.87 2.47 -19.00
CA PHE A 389 9.49 2.46 -18.52
C PHE A 389 9.29 1.45 -17.38
N LEU A 390 9.88 0.25 -17.47
CA LEU A 390 9.80 -0.74 -16.39
C LEU A 390 10.52 -0.28 -15.11
N PHE A 391 11.66 0.41 -15.24
CA PHE A 391 12.33 1.04 -14.09
C PHE A 391 11.43 2.07 -13.41
N PHE A 392 10.81 2.97 -14.18
CA PHE A 392 9.88 3.95 -13.62
C PHE A 392 8.63 3.31 -13.03
N TRP A 393 8.10 2.24 -13.63
CA TRP A 393 7.01 1.47 -13.06
C TRP A 393 7.41 0.85 -11.70
N ALA A 394 8.62 0.29 -11.57
CA ALA A 394 9.12 -0.23 -10.30
C ALA A 394 9.22 0.87 -9.22
N ILE A 395 9.77 2.03 -9.58
CA ILE A 395 9.88 3.19 -8.68
C ILE A 395 8.49 3.68 -8.24
N ASN A 396 7.54 3.75 -9.18
CA ASN A 396 6.17 4.13 -8.88
C ASN A 396 5.50 3.15 -7.92
N VAL A 397 5.65 1.83 -8.14
CA VAL A 397 5.09 0.80 -7.25
C VAL A 397 5.72 0.84 -5.86
N TYR A 398 7.04 1.01 -5.76
CA TYR A 398 7.73 1.23 -4.48
C TYR A 398 7.16 2.44 -3.76
N GLY A 399 6.97 3.51 -4.53
CA GLY A 399 6.34 4.72 -4.10
C GLY A 399 4.95 4.53 -3.50
N TRP A 400 4.04 3.99 -4.30
CA TRP A 400 2.68 3.70 -3.88
C TRP A 400 2.63 2.86 -2.62
N ARG A 401 3.47 1.82 -2.52
CA ARG A 401 3.56 0.98 -1.32
C ARG A 401 4.06 1.77 -0.10
N SER A 402 5.10 2.59 -0.27
CA SER A 402 5.67 3.40 0.81
C SER A 402 4.70 4.46 1.32
N SER A 403 3.78 4.92 0.46
CA SER A 403 2.74 5.91 0.77
C SER A 403 1.40 5.30 1.14
N GLY A 404 1.27 3.98 1.25
CA GLY A 404 0.00 3.34 1.65
C GLY A 404 -1.09 3.33 0.56
N VAL A 405 -0.69 3.45 -0.71
CA VAL A 405 -1.60 3.42 -1.84
C VAL A 405 -1.79 1.97 -2.31
N ASN A 406 -3.02 1.47 -2.20
CA ASN A 406 -3.39 0.12 -2.65
C ASN A 406 -3.48 0.01 -4.19
N HIS A 407 -2.33 0.09 -4.86
CA HIS A 407 -2.20 -0.05 -6.31
C HIS A 407 -2.72 -1.39 -6.84
N VAL A 408 -2.61 -2.48 -6.07
CA VAL A 408 -3.11 -3.81 -6.47
C VAL A 408 -4.61 -3.76 -6.75
N LEU A 409 -5.36 -3.13 -5.84
CA LEU A 409 -6.79 -2.90 -6.00
C LEU A 409 -7.09 -1.99 -7.20
N ILE A 410 -6.42 -0.84 -7.29
CA ILE A 410 -6.76 0.20 -8.27
C ILE A 410 -6.47 -0.26 -9.71
N PHE A 411 -5.44 -1.09 -9.90
CA PHE A 411 -5.15 -1.72 -11.19
C PHE A 411 -5.93 -3.03 -11.43
N GLU A 412 -6.82 -3.41 -10.52
CA GLU A 412 -7.62 -4.65 -10.58
C GLU A 412 -6.73 -5.91 -10.72
N ILE A 413 -5.59 -5.90 -10.03
CA ILE A 413 -4.63 -7.01 -10.00
C ILE A 413 -5.08 -8.01 -8.91
N ASP A 414 -4.89 -9.30 -9.14
CA ASP A 414 -5.18 -10.32 -8.12
C ASP A 414 -4.25 -10.12 -6.90
N PRO A 415 -4.79 -9.89 -5.69
CA PRO A 415 -4.00 -9.74 -4.48
C PRO A 415 -3.11 -10.94 -4.15
N ARG A 416 -3.44 -12.12 -4.66
CA ARG A 416 -2.68 -13.36 -4.44
C ARG A 416 -1.49 -13.50 -5.37
N ASN A 417 -1.44 -12.72 -6.43
CA ASN A 417 -0.50 -12.90 -7.53
C ASN A 417 -0.15 -11.57 -8.19
N HIS A 418 0.35 -10.65 -7.37
CA HIS A 418 0.87 -9.36 -7.82
C HIS A 418 2.40 -9.37 -7.80
N LEU A 419 3.02 -8.61 -8.69
CA LEU A 419 4.47 -8.38 -8.63
C LEU A 419 4.79 -7.33 -7.57
N SER A 420 5.81 -7.57 -6.76
CA SER A 420 6.40 -6.53 -5.92
C SER A 420 7.27 -5.57 -6.75
N GLU A 421 7.58 -4.41 -6.18
CA GLU A 421 8.51 -3.43 -6.73
C GLU A 421 9.87 -4.04 -7.07
N GLN A 422 10.36 -4.96 -6.23
CA GLN A 422 11.63 -5.65 -6.45
C GLN A 422 11.56 -6.60 -7.63
N HIS A 423 10.45 -7.32 -7.80
CA HIS A 423 10.28 -8.22 -8.94
C HIS A 423 10.25 -7.46 -10.28
N ILE A 424 9.63 -6.28 -10.29
CA ILE A 424 9.61 -5.42 -11.48
C ILE A 424 11.02 -4.85 -11.74
N MET A 425 11.72 -4.42 -10.68
CA MET A 425 13.09 -3.94 -10.76
C MET A 425 14.06 -5.02 -11.27
N GLU A 426 13.91 -6.26 -10.79
CA GLU A 426 14.68 -7.43 -11.26
C GLU A 426 14.50 -7.61 -12.78
N LEU A 427 13.25 -7.59 -13.24
CA LEU A 427 12.94 -7.74 -14.66
C LEU A 427 13.55 -6.61 -15.52
N ALA A 428 13.42 -5.36 -15.06
CA ALA A 428 13.98 -4.20 -15.73
C ALA A 428 15.51 -4.28 -15.83
N ALA A 429 16.18 -4.67 -14.73
CA ALA A 429 17.63 -4.82 -14.68
C ALA A 429 18.14 -5.96 -15.56
N ILE A 430 17.46 -7.11 -15.58
CA ILE A 430 17.82 -8.24 -16.46
C ILE A 430 17.74 -7.80 -17.93
N PHE A 431 16.65 -7.16 -18.35
CA PHE A 431 16.54 -6.66 -19.72
C PHE A 431 17.54 -5.54 -20.02
N GLY A 432 17.87 -4.70 -19.04
CA GLY A 432 18.94 -3.71 -19.15
C GLY A 432 20.30 -4.35 -19.43
N VAL A 433 20.66 -5.41 -18.70
CA VAL A 433 21.90 -6.17 -18.95
C VAL A 433 21.91 -6.77 -20.36
N ILE A 434 20.82 -7.42 -20.77
CA ILE A 434 20.70 -8.00 -22.13
C ILE A 434 20.83 -6.93 -23.20
N TRP A 435 20.20 -5.77 -23.00
CA TRP A 435 20.30 -4.62 -23.90
C TRP A 435 21.74 -4.11 -24.01
N SER A 436 22.42 -3.90 -22.90
CA SER A 436 23.80 -3.39 -22.90
C SER A 436 24.77 -4.38 -23.56
N LEU A 437 24.61 -5.68 -23.28
CA LEU A 437 25.40 -6.73 -23.95
C LEU A 437 25.14 -6.77 -25.46
N SER A 438 23.88 -6.62 -25.88
CA SER A 438 23.52 -6.54 -27.30
C SER A 438 24.16 -5.34 -27.98
N VAL A 439 24.13 -4.16 -27.35
CA VAL A 439 24.78 -2.94 -27.89
C VAL A 439 26.29 -3.09 -27.95
N LEU A 440 26.94 -3.65 -26.92
CA LEU A 440 28.38 -3.93 -26.97
C LEU A 440 28.72 -4.93 -28.08
N SER A 441 27.93 -5.99 -28.24
CA SER A 441 28.10 -6.96 -29.33
C SER A 441 27.91 -6.31 -30.71
N TYR A 442 27.00 -5.33 -30.85
CA TYR A 442 26.87 -4.52 -32.06
C TYR A 442 28.13 -3.66 -32.30
N LEU A 443 28.60 -2.94 -31.28
CA LEU A 443 29.77 -2.06 -31.40
C LEU A 443 31.06 -2.83 -31.74
N TYR A 444 31.23 -4.03 -31.19
CA TYR A 444 32.39 -4.90 -31.43
C TYR A 444 32.13 -5.99 -32.49
N SER A 445 31.06 -5.86 -33.30
CA SER A 445 30.64 -6.87 -34.26
C SER A 445 31.73 -7.26 -35.26
N ASP A 446 32.52 -6.29 -35.73
CA ASP A 446 33.66 -6.53 -36.64
C ASP A 446 34.73 -7.41 -35.99
N VAL A 447 35.05 -7.18 -34.72
CA VAL A 447 36.03 -7.96 -33.95
C VAL A 447 35.51 -9.36 -33.63
N LEU A 448 34.21 -9.46 -33.32
CA LEU A 448 33.55 -10.71 -33.00
C LEU A 448 33.23 -11.55 -34.25
N GLY A 449 33.36 -10.98 -35.45
CA GLY A 449 33.03 -11.64 -36.71
C GLY A 449 31.52 -11.82 -36.94
N VAL A 450 30.67 -11.32 -36.05
CA VAL A 450 29.21 -11.46 -36.08
C VAL A 450 28.58 -10.34 -36.91
N PRO A 451 27.55 -10.59 -37.74
CA PRO A 451 26.84 -9.52 -38.45
C PRO A 451 26.21 -8.53 -37.48
N ALA A 452 26.55 -7.24 -37.60
CA ALA A 452 26.18 -6.20 -36.65
C ALA A 452 24.66 -6.16 -36.36
N TYR A 453 23.84 -6.18 -37.42
CA TYR A 453 22.39 -6.03 -37.32
C TYR A 453 21.65 -7.29 -36.85
N VAL A 454 22.33 -8.42 -36.64
CA VAL A 454 21.71 -9.58 -35.98
C VAL A 454 21.47 -9.29 -34.48
N ASN A 455 22.34 -8.52 -33.84
CA ASN A 455 22.25 -8.21 -32.40
C ASN A 455 20.93 -7.50 -32.01
N PRO A 456 20.51 -6.39 -32.67
CA PRO A 456 19.24 -5.76 -32.36
C PRO A 456 18.05 -6.69 -32.68
N LEU A 457 18.10 -7.49 -33.74
CA LEU A 457 17.05 -8.46 -34.07
C LEU A 457 16.85 -9.48 -32.94
N ILE A 458 17.94 -10.07 -32.43
CA ILE A 458 17.90 -11.00 -31.30
C ILE A 458 17.28 -10.34 -30.06
N MET A 459 17.60 -9.07 -29.79
CA MET A 459 17.01 -8.32 -28.66
C MET A 459 15.48 -8.26 -28.75
N TYR A 460 14.93 -7.89 -29.92
CA TYR A 460 13.48 -7.88 -30.11
C TYR A 460 12.86 -9.27 -29.99
N ILE A 461 13.51 -10.30 -30.54
CA ILE A 461 13.04 -11.69 -30.42
C ILE A 461 12.98 -12.11 -28.95
N ILE A 462 13.99 -11.78 -28.13
CA ILE A 462 14.00 -12.09 -26.69
C ILE A 462 12.84 -11.40 -25.97
N LEU A 463 12.59 -10.11 -26.24
CA LEU A 463 11.49 -9.36 -25.63
C LEU A 463 10.12 -9.95 -26.02
N LEU A 464 9.92 -10.25 -27.30
CA LEU A 464 8.68 -10.84 -27.81
C LEU A 464 8.47 -12.27 -27.28
N ALA A 465 9.52 -13.10 -27.30
CA ALA A 465 9.50 -14.45 -26.76
C ALA A 465 9.16 -14.43 -25.27
N PHE A 466 9.73 -13.50 -24.49
CA PHE A 466 9.35 -13.33 -23.09
C PHE A 466 7.88 -12.98 -22.94
N LEU A 467 7.37 -11.96 -23.66
CA LEU A 467 6.03 -11.42 -23.50
C LEU A 467 4.94 -12.45 -23.91
N PHE A 468 5.15 -13.14 -25.03
CA PHE A 468 4.18 -14.07 -25.61
C PHE A 468 4.37 -15.53 -25.16
N ASN A 469 5.35 -15.82 -24.30
CA ASN A 469 5.60 -17.19 -23.82
C ASN A 469 4.34 -17.76 -23.11
N PRO A 470 3.72 -18.82 -23.67
CA PRO A 470 2.48 -19.39 -23.16
C PRO A 470 2.69 -20.27 -21.91
N THR A 471 3.92 -20.67 -21.62
CA THR A 471 4.20 -21.52 -20.45
C THR A 471 3.94 -20.76 -19.15
N LYS A 472 3.61 -21.49 -18.07
CA LYS A 472 3.40 -20.93 -16.72
C LYS A 472 4.69 -20.47 -16.02
N THR A 473 5.79 -20.35 -16.77
CA THR A 473 7.09 -19.88 -16.28
C THR A 473 7.21 -18.36 -16.44
N MET A 474 8.23 -17.74 -15.83
CA MET A 474 8.60 -16.35 -16.11
C MET A 474 7.43 -15.35 -15.96
N ARG A 475 6.76 -15.42 -14.80
CA ARG A 475 5.67 -14.50 -14.39
C ARG A 475 4.49 -14.44 -15.38
N HIS A 476 4.04 -15.62 -15.82
CA HIS A 476 2.93 -15.82 -16.75
C HIS A 476 1.73 -14.88 -16.54
N GLU A 477 1.23 -14.80 -15.31
CA GLU A 477 0.00 -14.07 -14.97
C GLU A 477 0.15 -12.56 -15.19
N ALA A 478 1.30 -11.99 -14.84
CA ALA A 478 1.60 -10.58 -15.10
C ALA A 478 1.71 -10.28 -16.61
N ARG A 479 2.31 -11.18 -17.39
CA ARG A 479 2.44 -11.00 -18.85
C ARG A 479 1.10 -11.01 -19.56
N PHE A 480 0.25 -11.99 -19.24
CA PHE A 480 -1.08 -12.09 -19.83
C PHE A 480 -2.02 -11.00 -19.32
N TRP A 481 -1.83 -10.50 -18.09
CA TRP A 481 -2.48 -9.27 -17.65
C TRP A 481 -2.07 -8.07 -18.53
N THR A 482 -0.78 -7.86 -18.78
CA THR A 482 -0.29 -6.78 -19.67
C THR A 482 -0.85 -6.91 -21.08
N LEU A 483 -0.80 -8.11 -21.68
CA LEU A 483 -1.36 -8.38 -23.01
C LEU A 483 -2.86 -8.09 -23.06
N ARG A 484 -3.61 -8.49 -22.03
CA ARG A 484 -5.06 -8.21 -21.94
C ARG A 484 -5.32 -6.71 -21.88
N VAL A 485 -4.64 -5.96 -21.02
CA VAL A 485 -4.82 -4.50 -20.90
C VAL A 485 -4.45 -3.81 -22.20
N VAL A 486 -3.28 -4.12 -22.79
CA VAL A 486 -2.85 -3.54 -24.07
C VAL A 486 -3.85 -3.86 -25.18
N SER A 487 -4.38 -5.09 -25.24
CA SER A 487 -5.39 -5.45 -26.25
C SER A 487 -6.67 -4.63 -26.11
N ARG A 488 -7.14 -4.36 -24.88
CA ARG A 488 -8.30 -3.49 -24.61
C ARG A 488 -8.01 -2.03 -24.97
N VAL A 489 -6.79 -1.54 -24.74
CA VAL A 489 -6.38 -0.18 -25.15
C VAL A 489 -6.39 -0.04 -26.67
N VAL A 490 -5.82 -0.99 -27.41
CA VAL A 490 -5.80 -0.98 -28.88
C VAL A 490 -7.20 -1.08 -29.46
N THR A 491 -8.08 -1.84 -28.81
CA THR A 491 -9.49 -2.03 -29.22
C THR A 491 -10.47 -1.18 -28.41
N ALA A 492 -10.00 -0.05 -27.86
CA ALA A 492 -10.74 0.80 -26.90
C ALA A 492 -12.19 1.15 -27.27
N PRO A 493 -12.58 1.41 -28.53
CA PRO A 493 -13.97 1.70 -28.87
C PRO A 493 -14.97 0.58 -28.49
N PHE A 494 -14.48 -0.66 -28.37
CA PHE A 494 -15.32 -1.85 -28.19
C PHE A 494 -15.44 -2.31 -26.74
N TRP A 495 -14.54 -1.89 -25.85
CA TRP A 495 -14.49 -2.34 -24.47
C TRP A 495 -14.86 -1.26 -23.47
N PHE A 496 -15.33 -1.67 -22.31
CA PHE A 496 -15.46 -0.75 -21.18
C PHE A 496 -14.06 -0.34 -20.69
N VAL A 497 -13.88 0.95 -20.41
CA VAL A 497 -12.58 1.53 -20.06
C VAL A 497 -12.40 1.49 -18.55
N ASN A 498 -11.56 0.58 -18.06
CA ASN A 498 -11.17 0.50 -16.65
C ASN A 498 -10.02 1.46 -16.34
N PHE A 499 -9.67 1.62 -15.06
CA PHE A 499 -8.54 2.47 -14.66
C PHE A 499 -7.20 1.99 -15.24
N SER A 500 -6.99 0.67 -15.33
CA SER A 500 -5.77 0.10 -15.92
C SER A 500 -5.63 0.43 -17.41
N ASP A 501 -6.71 0.31 -18.19
CA ASP A 501 -6.77 0.68 -19.62
C ASP A 501 -6.54 2.18 -19.80
N PHE A 502 -7.26 2.94 -18.97
CA PHE A 502 -6.97 4.26 -18.45
C PHE A 502 -5.51 4.71 -18.54
N TRP A 503 -4.78 4.19 -17.58
CA TRP A 503 -3.44 4.56 -17.20
C TRP A 503 -2.43 4.11 -18.26
N VAL A 504 -2.53 2.87 -18.76
CA VAL A 504 -1.61 2.34 -19.78
C VAL A 504 -1.65 3.21 -21.04
N ALA A 505 -2.85 3.52 -21.55
CA ALA A 505 -2.97 4.36 -22.73
C ALA A 505 -2.34 5.75 -22.55
N ASP A 506 -2.39 6.29 -21.34
CA ASP A 506 -1.79 7.58 -21.00
C ASP A 506 -0.27 7.51 -21.10
N GLN A 507 0.32 6.42 -20.58
CA GLN A 507 1.76 6.17 -20.69
C GLN A 507 2.19 6.00 -22.16
N LEU A 508 1.35 5.41 -23.02
CA LEU A 508 1.66 5.25 -24.45
C LEU A 508 1.92 6.60 -25.14
N ASN A 509 1.29 7.69 -24.68
CA ASN A 509 1.51 9.03 -25.26
C ASN A 509 2.92 9.56 -24.98
N SER A 510 3.58 9.10 -23.92
CA SER A 510 4.98 9.46 -23.61
C SER A 510 6.00 8.60 -24.36
N ILE A 511 5.59 7.48 -24.95
CA ILE A 511 6.49 6.55 -25.68
C ILE A 511 6.20 6.48 -27.18
N VAL A 512 5.60 7.52 -27.77
CA VAL A 512 5.44 7.65 -29.24
C VAL A 512 6.75 7.37 -30.01
N PRO A 513 7.95 7.81 -29.55
CA PRO A 513 9.19 7.46 -30.23
C PRO A 513 9.43 5.95 -30.36
N ALA A 514 9.02 5.15 -29.37
CA ALA A 514 9.17 3.69 -29.42
C ALA A 514 8.27 3.07 -30.51
N PHE A 515 7.06 3.59 -30.72
CA PHE A 515 6.18 3.14 -31.81
C PHE A 515 6.80 3.42 -33.18
N LEU A 516 7.37 4.61 -33.36
CA LEU A 516 8.05 5.01 -34.59
C LEU A 516 9.33 4.21 -34.86
N ASP A 517 10.03 3.80 -33.80
CA ASP A 517 11.23 2.97 -33.92
C ASP A 517 10.89 1.50 -34.19
N ILE A 518 9.76 0.99 -33.68
CA ILE A 518 9.25 -0.35 -34.02
C ILE A 518 8.83 -0.40 -35.50
N GLU A 519 8.18 0.65 -35.99
CA GLU A 519 7.88 0.80 -37.43
C GLU A 519 9.17 0.82 -38.26
N PHE A 520 10.15 1.64 -37.87
CA PHE A 520 11.47 1.67 -38.50
C PHE A 520 12.18 0.32 -38.46
N PHE A 521 12.08 -0.43 -37.36
CA PHE A 521 12.63 -1.78 -37.22
C PHE A 521 12.05 -2.70 -38.30
N PHE A 522 10.73 -2.73 -38.48
CA PHE A 522 10.11 -3.56 -39.52
C PHE A 522 10.52 -3.10 -40.93
N CYS A 523 10.54 -1.80 -41.21
CA CYS A 523 11.04 -1.29 -42.48
C CYS A 523 12.48 -1.76 -42.73
N PHE A 524 13.38 -1.53 -41.78
CA PHE A 524 14.81 -1.85 -41.92
C PHE A 524 15.04 -3.33 -42.24
N TYR A 525 14.43 -4.27 -41.50
CA TYR A 525 14.65 -5.70 -41.73
C TYR A 525 13.88 -6.28 -42.92
N THR A 526 12.89 -5.56 -43.45
CA THR A 526 12.19 -5.99 -44.69
C THR A 526 12.88 -5.47 -45.95
N THR A 527 13.51 -4.30 -45.89
CA THR A 527 14.20 -3.70 -47.05
C THR A 527 15.68 -4.03 -47.09
N ASN A 528 16.34 -4.17 -45.93
CA ASN A 528 17.77 -4.48 -45.88
C ASN A 528 17.97 -6.00 -45.87
N SER A 529 18.55 -6.51 -46.95
CA SER A 529 18.85 -7.94 -47.08
C SER A 529 20.17 -8.32 -46.38
N ASN A 530 21.09 -7.36 -46.20
CA ASN A 530 22.40 -7.59 -45.63
C ASN A 530 22.43 -7.29 -44.13
N MET A 531 22.73 -8.30 -43.32
CA MET A 531 22.78 -8.14 -41.86
C MET A 531 24.13 -7.60 -41.33
N ARG A 532 25.12 -7.39 -42.22
CA ARG A 532 26.46 -6.93 -41.87
C ARG A 532 26.67 -5.46 -42.23
N HIS A 533 26.16 -5.03 -43.37
CA HIS A 533 26.28 -3.66 -43.87
C HIS A 533 24.90 -3.08 -44.18
N ILE A 534 24.81 -1.75 -44.29
CA ILE A 534 23.59 -1.08 -44.75
C ILE A 534 23.70 -0.92 -46.26
N ASP A 535 22.68 -1.33 -46.99
CA ASP A 535 22.58 -1.01 -48.41
C ASP A 535 22.41 0.51 -48.58
N ALA A 536 23.21 1.14 -49.45
CA ALA A 536 23.26 2.59 -49.64
C ALA A 536 21.89 3.23 -49.96
N ASP A 537 20.97 2.43 -50.49
CA ASP A 537 19.60 2.81 -50.83
C ASP A 537 18.58 2.52 -49.71
N SER A 538 18.99 2.41 -48.43
CA SER A 538 18.07 2.08 -47.33
C SER A 538 16.90 3.09 -47.21
N VAL A 539 15.78 2.72 -47.83
CA VAL A 539 14.55 3.51 -48.03
C VAL A 539 14.02 4.10 -46.71
N CYS A 540 14.27 3.41 -45.59
CA CYS A 540 13.68 3.68 -44.29
C CYS A 540 14.18 4.93 -43.55
N LEU A 541 15.39 5.43 -43.85
CA LEU A 541 15.96 6.57 -43.11
C LEU A 541 15.25 7.89 -43.42
N ASN A 542 14.85 8.06 -44.69
CA ASN A 542 14.15 9.22 -45.23
C ASN A 542 12.72 8.88 -45.66
N ASP A 543 12.16 7.79 -45.12
CA ASP A 543 10.84 7.33 -45.53
C ASP A 543 9.77 8.37 -45.20
N LYS A 544 9.10 8.84 -46.26
CA LYS A 544 7.97 9.77 -46.24
C LYS A 544 6.63 9.03 -46.17
N SER A 545 6.64 7.74 -45.81
CA SER A 545 5.46 6.89 -45.76
C SER A 545 4.36 7.44 -44.87
N VAL A 546 3.12 7.33 -45.37
CA VAL A 546 1.89 7.61 -44.61
C VAL A 546 1.79 6.70 -43.39
N LEU A 547 2.36 5.49 -43.44
CA LEU A 547 2.36 4.55 -42.32
C LEU A 547 2.99 5.16 -41.06
N ARG A 548 4.12 5.86 -41.21
CA ARG A 548 4.81 6.54 -40.11
C ARG A 548 3.90 7.55 -39.40
N THR A 549 3.10 8.28 -40.19
CA THR A 549 2.12 9.24 -39.66
C THR A 549 1.00 8.54 -38.90
N ILE A 550 0.47 7.43 -39.44
CA ILE A 550 -0.55 6.62 -38.78
C ILE A 550 -0.03 6.09 -37.43
N VAL A 551 1.19 5.55 -37.41
CA VAL A 551 1.82 5.01 -36.21
C VAL A 551 2.02 6.09 -35.14
N ALA A 552 2.43 7.30 -35.53
CA ALA A 552 2.55 8.44 -34.61
C ALA A 552 1.20 8.86 -33.98
N LEU A 553 0.09 8.68 -34.72
CA LEU A 553 -1.26 9.03 -34.24
C LEU A 553 -1.82 8.00 -33.24
N LEU A 554 -1.35 6.76 -33.26
CA LEU A 554 -1.95 5.66 -32.50
C LEU A 554 -2.10 5.95 -30.99
N PRO A 555 -1.08 6.42 -30.25
CA PRO A 555 -1.23 6.64 -28.81
C PRO A 555 -2.28 7.70 -28.45
N ALA A 556 -2.34 8.80 -29.21
CA ALA A 556 -3.36 9.83 -29.03
C ALA A 556 -4.74 9.32 -29.44
N TRP A 557 -4.81 8.50 -30.49
CA TRP A 557 -6.05 7.86 -30.93
C TRP A 557 -6.63 6.94 -29.87
N PHE A 558 -5.80 6.08 -29.25
CA PHE A 558 -6.27 5.18 -28.19
C PHE A 558 -6.91 5.95 -27.03
N ARG A 559 -6.33 7.09 -26.63
CA ARG A 559 -6.91 7.95 -25.59
C ARG A 559 -8.21 8.63 -26.03
N CYS A 560 -8.21 9.21 -27.24
CA CYS A 560 -9.41 9.83 -27.79
C CYS A 560 -10.57 8.82 -27.86
N ALA A 561 -10.32 7.62 -28.37
CA ALA A 561 -11.27 6.52 -28.44
C ALA A 561 -11.79 6.11 -27.05
N GLN A 562 -10.92 5.99 -26.04
CA GLN A 562 -11.33 5.71 -24.66
C GLN A 562 -12.22 6.82 -24.09
N CYS A 563 -11.89 8.09 -24.32
CA CYS A 563 -12.68 9.22 -23.85
C CYS A 563 -14.08 9.26 -24.50
N LEU A 564 -14.16 9.03 -25.80
CA LEU A 564 -15.44 8.91 -26.53
C LEU A 564 -16.24 7.70 -26.05
N ARG A 565 -15.58 6.58 -25.77
CA ARG A 565 -16.24 5.39 -25.23
C ARG A 565 -16.83 5.66 -23.84
N ARG A 566 -16.08 6.33 -22.95
CA ARG A 566 -16.57 6.71 -21.63
C ARG A 566 -17.76 7.66 -21.73
N TYR A 567 -17.73 8.64 -22.63
CA TYR A 567 -18.89 9.49 -22.91
C TYR A 567 -20.11 8.68 -23.35
N LYS A 568 -19.93 7.71 -24.25
CA LYS A 568 -21.02 6.83 -24.70
C LYS A 568 -21.63 6.03 -23.54
N ASP A 569 -20.78 5.52 -22.64
CA ASP A 569 -21.20 4.68 -21.52
C ASP A 569 -21.85 5.49 -20.38
N THR A 570 -21.32 6.66 -20.02
CA THR A 570 -21.80 7.47 -18.89
C THR A 570 -22.79 8.58 -19.27
N ARG A 571 -22.80 9.00 -20.55
CA ARG A 571 -23.53 10.16 -21.07
C ARG A 571 -23.10 11.51 -20.47
N GLU A 572 -21.97 11.56 -19.78
CA GLU A 572 -21.42 12.78 -19.18
C GLU A 572 -20.50 13.49 -20.17
N ALA A 573 -20.94 14.62 -20.72
CA ALA A 573 -20.16 15.40 -21.70
C ALA A 573 -18.83 15.91 -21.10
N PHE A 574 -18.87 16.42 -19.87
CA PHE A 574 -17.69 16.80 -19.11
C PHE A 574 -17.45 15.77 -18.00
N PRO A 575 -16.22 15.26 -17.80
CA PRO A 575 -14.97 15.67 -18.45
C PRO A 575 -14.67 14.94 -19.78
N HIS A 576 -15.48 13.96 -20.20
CA HIS A 576 -15.09 13.01 -21.24
C HIS A 576 -14.84 13.62 -22.62
N LEU A 577 -15.75 14.44 -23.15
CA LEU A 577 -15.58 15.07 -24.47
C LEU A 577 -14.46 16.11 -24.45
N ALA A 578 -14.35 16.90 -23.37
CA ALA A 578 -13.27 17.87 -23.23
C ALA A 578 -11.89 17.19 -23.18
N ASN A 579 -11.80 16.00 -22.57
CA ASN A 579 -10.58 15.21 -22.59
C ASN A 579 -10.35 14.56 -23.97
N ALA A 580 -11.39 14.12 -24.66
CA ALA A 580 -11.26 13.63 -26.05
C ALA A 580 -10.70 14.73 -26.97
N THR A 581 -11.19 15.96 -26.85
CA THR A 581 -10.69 17.12 -27.58
C THR A 581 -9.21 17.38 -27.29
N LYS A 582 -8.78 17.26 -26.03
CA LYS A 582 -7.35 17.37 -25.65
C LYS A 582 -6.45 16.42 -26.45
N TYR A 583 -6.87 15.16 -26.63
CA TYR A 583 -6.06 14.21 -27.41
C TYR A 583 -6.26 14.41 -28.92
N ALA A 584 -7.40 14.92 -29.36
CA ALA A 584 -7.64 15.25 -30.76
C ALA A 584 -6.77 16.42 -31.25
N THR A 585 -6.39 17.38 -30.40
CA THR A 585 -5.46 18.46 -30.79
C THR A 585 -4.10 17.90 -31.24
N SER A 586 -3.64 16.80 -30.62
CA SER A 586 -2.40 16.12 -31.02
C SER A 586 -2.46 15.55 -32.44
N PHE A 587 -3.66 15.26 -32.99
CA PHE A 587 -3.78 14.79 -34.36
C PHE A 587 -3.33 15.85 -35.36
N PHE A 588 -3.72 17.10 -35.13
CA PHE A 588 -3.32 18.23 -35.99
C PHE A 588 -1.81 18.46 -35.92
N VAL A 589 -1.19 18.33 -34.74
CA VAL A 589 0.26 18.43 -34.58
C VAL A 589 0.98 17.42 -35.46
N VAL A 590 0.59 16.15 -35.36
CA VAL A 590 1.21 15.06 -36.12
C VAL A 590 0.96 15.20 -37.61
N ILE A 591 -0.30 15.46 -38.02
CA ILE A 591 -0.67 15.59 -39.44
C ILE A 591 0.08 16.76 -40.09
N PHE A 592 0.09 17.94 -39.48
CA PHE A 592 0.79 19.10 -40.06
C PHE A 592 2.30 18.93 -40.06
N SER A 593 2.88 18.31 -39.02
CA SER A 593 4.31 17.96 -39.00
C SER A 593 4.67 17.00 -40.15
N SER A 594 3.86 15.96 -40.36
CA SER A 594 4.07 15.00 -41.44
C SER A 594 3.93 15.65 -42.82
N ILE A 595 2.90 16.47 -43.05
CA ILE A 595 2.74 17.16 -44.34
C ILE A 595 3.89 18.14 -44.58
N ALA A 596 4.31 18.89 -43.56
CA ALA A 596 5.46 19.79 -43.64
C ALA A 596 6.75 19.03 -44.02
N TYR A 597 6.96 17.85 -43.45
CA TYR A 597 8.10 16.98 -43.78
C TYR A 597 8.03 16.42 -45.20
N ILE A 598 6.86 15.93 -45.62
CA ILE A 598 6.66 15.36 -46.97
C ILE A 598 6.90 16.42 -48.04
N THR A 599 6.34 17.61 -47.84
CA THR A 599 6.41 18.74 -48.78
C THR A 599 7.70 19.56 -48.67
N ALA A 600 8.62 19.21 -47.76
CA ALA A 600 9.84 19.98 -47.51
C ALA A 600 10.66 20.22 -48.78
N ASP A 601 10.75 19.23 -49.68
CA ASP A 601 11.56 19.31 -50.90
C ASP A 601 11.01 20.32 -51.92
N ASN A 602 9.74 20.72 -51.78
CA ASN A 602 9.10 21.71 -52.67
C ASN A 602 9.46 23.16 -52.30
N TYR A 603 10.19 23.38 -51.21
CA TYR A 603 10.49 24.70 -50.67
C TYR A 603 11.99 24.85 -50.41
N SER A 604 12.53 26.05 -50.68
CA SER A 604 13.96 26.34 -50.43
C SER A 604 14.30 26.40 -48.94
N LYS A 605 13.37 26.89 -48.11
CA LYS A 605 13.52 26.97 -46.66
C LYS A 605 12.28 26.41 -46.00
N SER A 606 12.44 25.86 -44.80
CA SER A 606 11.31 25.40 -43.98
C SER A 606 10.30 26.53 -43.67
N THR A 607 10.78 27.77 -43.59
CA THR A 607 9.96 28.97 -43.40
C THR A 607 9.08 29.32 -44.60
N ASP A 608 9.38 28.80 -45.78
CA ASP A 608 8.57 29.05 -46.97
C ASP A 608 7.39 28.06 -47.04
N ASN A 609 7.43 26.99 -46.24
CA ASN A 609 6.41 25.97 -46.19
C ASN A 609 5.23 26.40 -45.29
N PRO A 610 4.01 26.59 -45.81
CA PRO A 610 2.86 27.00 -45.00
C PRO A 610 2.48 25.97 -43.92
N TRP A 611 2.75 24.69 -44.16
CA TRP A 611 2.48 23.61 -43.20
C TRP A 611 3.37 23.69 -41.96
N PHE A 612 4.55 24.29 -42.08
CA PHE A 612 5.44 24.54 -40.93
C PHE A 612 4.77 25.47 -39.91
N TYR A 613 4.10 26.53 -40.36
CA TYR A 613 3.38 27.45 -39.47
C TYR A 613 2.13 26.81 -38.86
N LEU A 614 1.36 26.04 -39.64
CA LEU A 614 0.21 25.30 -39.12
C LEU A 614 0.63 24.29 -38.05
N TRP A 615 1.76 23.61 -38.24
CA TRP A 615 2.35 22.74 -37.23
C TRP A 615 2.73 23.50 -35.95
N ILE A 616 3.36 24.67 -36.05
CA ILE A 616 3.70 25.49 -34.89
C ILE A 616 2.42 25.90 -34.13
N ILE A 617 1.41 26.42 -34.82
CA ILE A 617 0.15 26.84 -34.22
C ILE A 617 -0.54 25.67 -33.52
N ALA A 618 -0.64 24.52 -34.19
CA ALA A 618 -1.21 23.31 -33.60
C ALA A 618 -0.40 22.83 -32.38
N SER A 619 0.93 22.90 -32.44
CA SER A 619 1.82 22.50 -31.34
C SER A 619 1.62 23.38 -30.11
N ILE A 620 1.54 24.69 -30.32
CA ILE A 620 1.25 25.67 -29.27
C ILE A 620 -0.13 25.38 -28.67
N ALA A 621 -1.19 25.32 -29.49
CA ALA A 621 -2.55 25.09 -29.02
C ALA A 621 -2.69 23.77 -28.24
N SER A 622 -2.13 22.68 -28.77
CA SER A 622 -2.17 21.37 -28.12
C SER A 622 -1.39 21.37 -26.80
N SER A 623 -0.22 22.00 -26.76
CA SER A 623 0.60 22.06 -25.54
C SER A 623 -0.07 22.91 -24.45
N PHE A 624 -0.64 24.06 -24.81
CA PHE A 624 -1.39 24.90 -23.88
C PHE A 624 -2.64 24.21 -23.33
N TYR A 625 -3.40 23.51 -24.19
CA TYR A 625 -4.55 22.73 -23.74
C TYR A 625 -4.11 21.64 -22.76
N ALA A 626 -3.13 20.82 -23.14
CA ALA A 626 -2.64 19.72 -22.31
C ALA A 626 -2.11 20.23 -20.95
N TYR A 627 -1.28 21.26 -20.96
CA TYR A 627 -0.75 21.89 -19.76
C TYR A 627 -1.86 22.45 -18.85
N THR A 628 -2.84 23.14 -19.44
CA THR A 628 -3.98 23.68 -18.69
C THR A 628 -4.81 22.56 -18.07
N TRP A 629 -5.01 21.46 -18.80
CA TRP A 629 -5.70 20.28 -18.29
C TRP A 629 -4.94 19.67 -17.11
N ASP A 630 -3.63 19.46 -17.26
CA ASP A 630 -2.83 18.82 -16.23
C ASP A 630 -2.85 19.65 -14.94
N ILE A 631 -2.62 20.97 -15.04
CA ILE A 631 -2.60 21.85 -13.86
C ILE A 631 -3.98 22.02 -13.21
N LYS A 632 -5.03 22.23 -14.01
CA LYS A 632 -6.34 22.59 -13.49
C LYS A 632 -7.17 21.36 -13.15
N MET A 633 -7.20 20.36 -14.03
CA MET A 633 -8.08 19.20 -13.92
C MET A 633 -7.41 18.06 -13.17
N ASP A 634 -6.23 17.65 -13.60
CA ASP A 634 -5.56 16.48 -13.01
C ASP A 634 -4.90 16.84 -11.67
N TRP A 635 -4.28 18.03 -11.55
CA TRP A 635 -3.58 18.46 -10.34
C TRP A 635 -4.45 19.30 -9.40
N GLY A 636 -5.55 19.89 -9.89
CA GLY A 636 -6.46 20.70 -9.07
C GLY A 636 -5.80 21.91 -8.40
N LEU A 637 -4.77 22.51 -9.03
CA LEU A 637 -3.98 23.59 -8.42
C LEU A 637 -4.75 24.90 -8.22
N PHE A 638 -5.88 25.06 -8.92
CA PHE A 638 -6.73 26.25 -8.84
C PHE A 638 -8.13 25.92 -8.32
N ASP A 639 -8.29 24.86 -7.51
CA ASP A 639 -9.56 24.58 -6.85
C ASP A 639 -9.77 25.59 -5.71
N PRO A 640 -10.78 26.48 -5.78
CA PRO A 640 -11.04 27.50 -4.75
C PRO A 640 -11.39 26.90 -3.38
N LYS A 641 -11.69 25.60 -3.30
CA LYS A 641 -12.01 24.88 -2.06
C LYS A 641 -10.77 24.41 -1.29
N ALA A 642 -9.58 24.51 -1.88
CA ALA A 642 -8.32 24.19 -1.21
C ALA A 642 -7.79 25.46 -0.51
N GLY A 643 -7.91 25.54 0.81
CA GLY A 643 -7.48 26.70 1.63
C GLY A 643 -5.98 27.01 1.60
N ASP A 644 -5.48 27.71 2.64
CA ASP A 644 -4.22 28.49 2.66
C ASP A 644 -2.87 27.79 2.39
N ASN A 645 -2.83 26.49 2.08
CA ASN A 645 -1.61 25.72 1.86
C ASN A 645 -1.34 25.42 0.37
N THR A 646 -1.58 26.37 -0.54
CA THR A 646 -1.55 26.14 -2.00
C THR A 646 -0.13 25.81 -2.51
N PHE A 647 0.90 26.52 -2.04
CA PHE A 647 2.29 26.33 -2.49
C PHE A 647 2.99 25.10 -1.89
N LEU A 648 2.74 24.77 -0.62
CA LEU A 648 3.21 23.52 0.02
C LEU A 648 2.57 22.28 -0.64
N GLN A 649 1.36 22.44 -1.18
CA GLN A 649 0.70 21.40 -1.97
C GLN A 649 1.31 21.24 -3.37
N VAL A 650 1.88 22.27 -3.99
CA VAL A 650 2.59 22.15 -5.29
C VAL A 650 3.82 21.25 -5.17
N PHE A 651 4.63 21.42 -4.11
CA PHE A 651 5.79 20.57 -3.87
C PHE A 651 5.41 19.15 -3.42
N ARG A 652 4.33 19.02 -2.63
CA ARG A 652 3.71 17.72 -2.32
C ARG A 652 3.20 17.02 -3.59
N ARG A 653 2.53 17.72 -4.50
CA ARG A 653 1.83 17.19 -5.69
C ARG A 653 2.70 17.02 -6.95
N PHE A 654 3.97 17.44 -6.93
CA PHE A 654 4.94 17.19 -8.01
C PHE A 654 5.23 15.69 -8.23
N VAL A 655 4.90 14.84 -7.26
CA VAL A 655 5.00 13.38 -7.32
C VAL A 655 3.81 12.77 -8.09
N TRP A 656 3.67 13.13 -9.36
CA TRP A 656 2.47 12.92 -10.20
C TRP A 656 1.97 11.47 -10.31
N ASN A 657 2.85 10.46 -10.26
CA ASN A 657 2.41 9.07 -10.26
C ASN A 657 1.69 8.66 -8.98
N PHE A 658 2.01 9.27 -7.83
CA PHE A 658 1.44 8.91 -6.53
C PHE A 658 0.05 9.52 -6.34
N PHE A 659 -0.13 10.80 -6.71
CA PHE A 659 -1.37 11.52 -6.43
C PHE A 659 -2.55 11.16 -7.33
N ARG A 660 -2.34 10.66 -8.55
CA ARG A 660 -3.47 10.15 -9.35
C ARG A 660 -4.11 8.94 -8.68
N LEU A 661 -3.27 8.04 -8.18
CA LEU A 661 -3.73 6.86 -7.46
C LEU A 661 -4.23 7.21 -6.05
N GLU A 662 -3.60 8.16 -5.36
CA GLU A 662 -4.12 8.67 -4.08
C GLU A 662 -5.45 9.41 -4.26
N ASN A 663 -5.63 10.23 -5.29
CA ASN A 663 -6.90 10.90 -5.59
C ASN A 663 -7.98 9.90 -6.00
N GLU A 664 -7.65 8.89 -6.81
CA GLU A 664 -8.56 7.79 -7.11
C GLU A 664 -8.86 6.97 -5.85
N HIS A 665 -7.87 6.72 -4.99
CA HIS A 665 -8.04 6.04 -3.70
C HIS A 665 -8.89 6.87 -2.73
N LEU A 666 -8.69 8.17 -2.62
CA LEU A 666 -9.47 9.09 -1.78
C LEU A 666 -10.89 9.26 -2.31
N ASN A 667 -11.07 9.33 -3.64
CA ASN A 667 -12.39 9.33 -4.29
C ASN A 667 -13.08 7.98 -4.08
N ASN A 668 -12.33 6.88 -4.12
CA ASN A 668 -12.83 5.55 -3.80
C ASN A 668 -13.17 5.44 -2.30
N CYS A 669 -12.33 5.87 -1.37
CA CYS A 669 -12.61 5.91 0.07
C CYS A 669 -13.80 6.81 0.38
N GLY A 670 -13.89 7.99 -0.22
CA GLY A 670 -15.01 8.93 -0.10
C GLY A 670 -16.32 8.41 -0.69
N LYS A 671 -16.25 7.49 -1.67
CA LYS A 671 -17.39 6.73 -2.22
C LYS A 671 -17.56 5.34 -1.60
N PHE A 672 -16.83 5.06 -0.52
CA PHE A 672 -16.83 3.78 0.22
C PHE A 672 -16.40 2.54 -0.60
N ARG A 673 -15.63 2.75 -1.68
CA ARG A 673 -15.07 1.78 -2.64
C ARG A 673 -13.63 1.33 -2.34
N ALA A 674 -13.02 1.85 -1.27
CA ALA A 674 -11.70 1.47 -0.77
C ALA A 674 -11.65 1.72 0.75
N VAL A 675 -10.97 0.86 1.52
CA VAL A 675 -10.58 1.14 2.92
C VAL A 675 -9.12 1.62 2.88
N ARG A 676 -8.81 2.64 3.68
CA ARG A 676 -7.46 3.16 3.83
C ARG A 676 -6.58 2.09 4.52
N ASP A 677 -5.28 2.07 4.21
CA ASP A 677 -4.27 1.07 4.58
C ASP A 677 -4.61 -0.04 5.59
N ILE A 678 -4.49 -1.29 5.15
CA ILE A 678 -4.51 -2.46 6.02
C ILE A 678 -3.22 -3.24 5.79
N SER A 679 -2.22 -3.04 6.65
CA SER A 679 -0.97 -3.83 6.62
C SER A 679 -1.01 -5.05 7.55
N VAL A 680 -2.18 -5.39 8.08
CA VAL A 680 -2.39 -6.45 9.06
C VAL A 680 -3.13 -7.60 8.41
N ALA A 681 -2.55 -8.80 8.48
CA ALA A 681 -3.24 -10.02 8.11
C ALA A 681 -4.47 -10.18 9.01
N PRO A 682 -5.66 -10.48 8.46
CA PRO A 682 -6.79 -10.88 9.28
C PRO A 682 -6.37 -12.07 10.17
N MET A 683 -6.64 -12.00 11.48
CA MET A 683 -6.39 -13.14 12.36
C MET A 683 -7.15 -14.36 11.84
N ASP A 684 -6.45 -15.47 11.64
CA ASP A 684 -7.09 -16.71 11.23
C ASP A 684 -7.69 -17.47 12.43
N SER A 685 -8.41 -18.55 12.17
CA SER A 685 -9.00 -19.39 13.22
C SER A 685 -7.94 -19.97 14.17
N SER A 686 -6.70 -20.17 13.70
CA SER A 686 -5.59 -20.64 14.54
C SER A 686 -5.08 -19.56 15.47
N ASP A 687 -5.09 -18.29 15.05
CA ASP A 687 -4.72 -17.13 15.87
C ASP A 687 -5.80 -16.83 16.91
N GLN A 688 -7.08 -16.96 16.55
CA GLN A 688 -8.19 -16.93 17.52
C GLN A 688 -8.04 -18.05 18.56
N GLU A 689 -7.71 -19.27 18.14
CA GLU A 689 -7.50 -20.39 19.06
C GLU A 689 -6.24 -20.19 19.93
N LYS A 690 -5.19 -19.56 19.40
CA LYS A 690 -4.01 -19.13 20.19
C LYS A 690 -4.41 -18.07 21.23
N ILE A 691 -5.30 -17.13 20.90
CA ILE A 691 -5.82 -16.14 21.85
C ILE A 691 -6.64 -16.82 22.94
N ILE A 692 -7.57 -17.69 22.59
CA ILE A 692 -8.36 -18.48 23.55
C ILE A 692 -7.44 -19.31 24.44
N ARG A 693 -6.42 -19.97 23.89
CA ARG A 693 -5.42 -20.69 24.70
C ARG A 693 -4.51 -19.76 25.51
N MET A 694 -4.25 -18.53 25.07
CA MET A 694 -3.59 -17.50 25.89
C MET A 694 -4.52 -17.00 27.00
N MET A 695 -5.83 -17.25 26.88
CA MET A 695 -6.79 -16.91 27.91
C MET A 695 -6.69 -17.85 29.14
N ASP A 696 -6.32 -19.11 28.91
CA ASP A 696 -6.35 -20.18 29.92
C ASP A 696 -5.00 -20.48 30.59
N CYS A 697 -3.90 -19.85 30.17
CA CYS A 697 -2.60 -20.08 30.81
C CYS A 697 -2.33 -19.13 31.98
N ASP A 698 -1.77 -19.69 33.06
CA ASP A 698 -1.22 -18.89 34.15
C ASP A 698 0.06 -18.20 33.70
N ASP A 699 -0.01 -16.88 33.57
CA ASP A 699 1.16 -16.04 33.34
C ASP A 699 2.15 -16.31 34.49
N GLY A 700 3.32 -16.86 34.16
CA GLY A 700 4.34 -17.40 35.07
C GLY A 700 5.02 -16.41 36.03
N VAL A 701 4.27 -15.52 36.66
CA VAL A 701 4.73 -14.70 37.79
C VAL A 701 4.60 -15.56 39.05
N VAL A 702 5.70 -16.11 39.53
CA VAL A 702 5.81 -16.69 40.88
C VAL A 702 6.27 -15.58 41.80
N ASN A 703 5.49 -15.28 42.84
CA ASN A 703 5.82 -14.27 43.84
C ASN A 703 7.17 -14.61 44.50
N ARG A 704 8.19 -13.77 44.29
CA ARG A 704 9.54 -13.95 44.85
C ARG A 704 9.69 -13.37 46.27
N ARG A 705 8.57 -13.09 46.96
CA ARG A 705 8.54 -12.72 48.39
C ARG A 705 7.95 -13.86 49.21
N LYS A 706 8.71 -14.95 49.37
CA LYS A 706 8.58 -15.89 50.50
C LYS A 706 9.84 -16.73 50.62
N THR A 707 10.92 -16.08 51.04
CA THR A 707 12.09 -16.76 51.60
C THR A 707 12.51 -16.05 52.86
N ILE A 708 11.79 -16.29 53.96
CA ILE A 708 12.36 -16.39 55.31
C ILE A 708 11.61 -17.52 56.03
N GLY A 709 12.37 -18.41 56.64
CA GLY A 709 11.99 -19.77 56.97
C GLY A 709 10.93 -19.95 58.06
N GLY A 710 10.18 -21.03 57.90
CA GLY A 710 9.38 -21.67 58.95
C GLY A 710 8.95 -23.03 58.44
N LYS A 711 9.58 -24.11 58.93
CA LYS A 711 9.08 -25.47 58.72
C LYS A 711 7.65 -25.53 59.28
N GLN A 712 6.65 -25.69 58.43
CA GLN A 712 5.35 -26.19 58.85
C GLN A 712 4.87 -27.30 57.92
N LYS A 713 4.56 -28.41 58.57
CA LYS A 713 4.16 -29.70 58.02
C LYS A 713 2.94 -29.56 57.12
N SER A 714 2.89 -30.39 56.09
CA SER A 714 1.68 -30.72 55.35
C SER A 714 0.56 -31.11 56.31
N VAL A 715 -0.49 -30.31 56.37
CA VAL A 715 -1.80 -30.74 56.86
C VAL A 715 -2.67 -30.89 55.62
N GLU A 716 -2.90 -32.14 55.21
CA GLU A 716 -3.98 -32.48 54.30
C GLU A 716 -5.31 -32.03 54.93
N HIS A 717 -6.02 -31.15 54.25
CA HIS A 717 -7.46 -31.02 54.45
C HIS A 717 -8.16 -31.44 53.17
N ARG A 718 -8.49 -32.74 53.12
CA ARG A 718 -9.59 -33.23 52.28
C ARG A 718 -10.87 -32.60 52.80
N VAL A 719 -11.48 -31.72 52.00
CA VAL A 719 -12.91 -31.46 52.10
C VAL A 719 -13.55 -32.15 50.90
N ARG A 720 -14.04 -33.38 51.14
CA ARG A 720 -15.10 -33.98 50.32
C ARG A 720 -16.38 -33.25 50.71
N ILE A 721 -16.98 -32.54 49.77
CA ILE A 721 -18.38 -32.16 49.88
C ILE A 721 -19.16 -33.33 49.30
N ASN A 722 -19.76 -34.12 50.18
CA ASN A 722 -20.83 -35.06 49.85
C ASN A 722 -22.07 -34.24 49.51
N VAL A 723 -22.65 -34.47 48.35
CA VAL A 723 -24.02 -34.07 48.00
C VAL A 723 -24.74 -35.35 47.58
N GLU A 724 -25.53 -35.88 48.49
CA GLU A 724 -26.62 -36.85 48.36
C GLU A 724 -27.51 -36.51 49.58
N ASP A 725 -28.83 -36.37 49.54
CA ASP A 725 -29.83 -36.62 48.52
C ASP A 725 -31.14 -35.96 49.02
N SER A 726 -31.99 -35.49 48.12
CA SER A 726 -33.43 -35.39 48.33
C SER A 726 -34.13 -35.28 46.96
N THR A 727 -34.38 -36.46 46.36
CA THR A 727 -35.73 -36.96 45.96
C THR A 727 -36.71 -35.90 45.45
N GLU A 728 -37.37 -36.00 44.28
CA GLU A 728 -38.15 -37.13 43.77
C GLU A 728 -38.73 -36.77 42.37
N ASP A 729 -38.80 -37.78 41.50
CA ASP A 729 -39.77 -38.06 40.43
C ASP A 729 -40.05 -37.07 39.28
N PHE A 730 -39.79 -37.51 38.04
CA PHE A 730 -40.85 -38.13 37.21
C PHE A 730 -40.26 -38.84 35.97
N GLU A 731 -40.71 -40.09 35.78
CA GLU A 731 -40.51 -40.94 34.60
C GLU A 731 -41.21 -40.35 33.35
N LEU A 732 -40.48 -40.31 32.22
CA LEU A 732 -40.78 -40.84 30.86
C LEU A 732 -39.94 -40.16 29.78
#